data_AF-A0A3Q3JBC9-F1
#
_entry.id   AF-A0A3Q3JBC9-F1
#
_cell.length_a   1.000
_cell.length_b   1.000
_cell.length_c   1.000
_cell.angle_alpha   90.00
_cell.angle_beta   90.00
_cell.angle_gamma   90.00
#
_symmetry.space_group_name_H-M   'P 1'
#
loop_
_entity.id
_entity.type
_entity.pdbx_description
1 polymer ?
#
loop_
_entity_poly.entity_id
_entity_poly.type
_entity_poly.pdbx_seq_one_letter_code
_entity_poly.pdbx_strand_id
1 'polypeptide(L)'
;MVLQKPGCSGATIFKWTSEPTFSMLRHPTPSTHQCLLLSVLLLVLGWNMAECYLGEGRKIWQQPRLNPITNDQSFLQDTFPPEFLWGSGTAAFQTEGASEKEGKGASIWDHFTHSSLSGNLATGTADVASDSYTHWEEDVEALEYLSVRSYSFSLSWPRLFPDGNARSQPNTAAVQHYTQLIEKLLEKKIEPIVTLHHWDLPQVLQEQYGGWKNDTLVGLFEEYAAFCFHVFGSRVRYWITMHNPYLVAVQGYGTGVHAPGEKGGLSGSLIVAHNLIRAHAKAWHTYNTHFRPAQRGKVSIVLGSHWVEPQKGQATAVNVELCQQSIEAVLGWFASPIFGDGDYPVSLKLKHGALLPMFTADEKLWVQKTADFFALSFGPNNLRLHNLVQYEQTVTPDLRRVLSWIKLEYGNVRVLVAEGGWFSDAGVGREDTVAIYLMKSFINQVLQAIKFDGVQVFGYTAWSLVDGFEWNYGYTVRRGLFYVDFSNPNRTRTPKTSAQYYRHVVCDNGFPRDESSREVKGHFPCDFHWGIVHFYPFSPQFTDPHLYSWNLTGDGSLHPVPGVKLHTRQAQCTDYLAIRGHIRLFASSGASHYRFALNWSLILPQGDRSNVNTEALRYYRCVLTELKKLDLEAVVILYYPTHRAPNQGLPGPLHASGGWLNYSTVQAFQEYAALCYQELGPWVQYWITINEPNRLVDVYSNGKEKHQAAHNLLLSHAKAWRLYEREHSSQRRALVSLALHADWAEPANPFMDSHMAAAQRLLLFELGRFLDPLLGTGYDRVYPQEKKSHLEAKARVIGLTGSPLPSFTEIEKEELRGALSFIALNHFTTRIMILNWVSQRYGGDLPIIVTASGIDDQAPFEDILRQHYLRSYLQEALKAHQLDGVNLQGFYVWKLQDRHVPQFGLFTSTQHQSKAKASITVYREFITHSGFPNNNTRQTCRFGDLREPCSVCAWIFNNKAMLVFGGCLLITAVMLAALVIFVIITKRNQTRGRGSRRNRRSQRGGVSVCSCPPVVKC
;
A
#
# COMPACT_ATOMS: atom_id res chain seq x y z
N MET A 1 14.97 -55.40 17.33
CA MET A 1 14.59 -56.79 17.65
C MET A 1 13.10 -56.76 17.98
N VAL A 2 12.27 -57.40 17.12
CA VAL A 2 10.82 -57.73 17.26
C VAL A 2 9.86 -56.52 17.42
N LEU A 3 9.27 -55.92 16.36
CA LEU A 3 8.14 -56.34 15.50
C LEU A 3 6.84 -56.69 16.25
N GLN A 4 5.76 -55.91 16.05
CA GLN A 4 4.55 -56.35 15.30
C GLN A 4 3.39 -55.34 15.36
N LYS A 5 2.89 -54.97 14.16
CA LYS A 5 1.47 -54.69 13.89
C LYS A 5 0.69 -56.02 13.81
N PRO A 6 -0.65 -55.99 13.89
CA PRO A 6 -1.50 -56.11 12.68
C PRO A 6 -2.64 -55.05 12.69
N GLY A 7 -3.27 -54.60 11.59
CA GLY A 7 -3.75 -55.30 10.38
C GLY A 7 -5.29 -55.45 10.50
N CYS A 8 -6.09 -54.52 9.95
CA CYS A 8 -6.75 -54.54 8.62
C CYS A 8 -8.12 -55.26 8.54
N SER A 9 -9.01 -54.65 7.74
CA SER A 9 -10.28 -55.14 7.14
C SER A 9 -11.55 -55.04 8.00
N GLY A 10 -12.73 -54.68 7.50
CA GLY A 10 -13.17 -54.52 6.11
C GLY A 10 -14.48 -53.71 6.00
N ALA A 11 -14.78 -53.31 4.76
CA ALA A 11 -15.90 -52.47 4.36
C ALA A 11 -17.10 -53.28 3.86
N THR A 12 -18.33 -52.79 4.06
CA THR A 12 -19.53 -52.98 3.18
C THR A 12 -20.60 -51.98 3.63
N ILE A 13 -20.84 -50.85 2.95
CA ILE A 13 -21.82 -50.58 1.88
C ILE A 13 -23.23 -51.16 2.15
N PHE A 14 -24.25 -50.31 2.44
CA PHE A 14 -25.43 -50.06 1.57
C PHE A 14 -26.42 -49.01 2.14
N LYS A 15 -26.64 -47.98 1.32
CA LYS A 15 -27.85 -47.16 1.01
C LYS A 15 -28.85 -46.66 2.07
N TRP A 16 -28.95 -45.32 2.10
CA TRP A 16 -30.14 -44.47 1.82
C TRP A 16 -31.54 -45.01 2.15
N THR A 17 -32.30 -44.28 2.99
CA THR A 17 -33.43 -43.41 2.56
C THR A 17 -34.13 -42.70 3.74
N SER A 18 -34.48 -41.43 3.49
CA SER A 18 -35.68 -40.66 3.92
C SER A 18 -35.95 -40.30 5.40
N GLU A 19 -35.97 -38.98 5.61
CA GLU A 19 -36.69 -38.17 6.62
C GLU A 19 -38.21 -38.48 6.75
N PRO A 20 -39.01 -37.69 7.51
CA PRO A 20 -38.99 -37.38 8.95
C PRO A 20 -40.37 -37.69 9.57
N THR A 21 -40.54 -37.64 10.90
CA THR A 21 -41.77 -37.08 11.53
C THR A 21 -41.70 -37.03 13.05
N PHE A 22 -42.38 -36.02 13.57
CA PHE A 22 -42.38 -35.48 14.92
C PHE A 22 -43.13 -36.31 15.97
N SER A 23 -42.59 -36.27 17.19
CA SER A 23 -43.27 -35.95 18.46
C SER A 23 -43.43 -37.03 19.54
N MET A 24 -43.06 -36.57 20.74
CA MET A 24 -43.52 -36.93 22.10
C MET A 24 -43.35 -38.36 22.59
N LEU A 25 -42.32 -38.56 23.42
CA LEU A 25 -42.38 -39.50 24.54
C LEU A 25 -41.78 -38.85 25.81
N ARG A 26 -42.58 -38.88 26.88
CA ARG A 26 -42.21 -38.59 28.27
C ARG A 26 -41.48 -39.80 28.89
N HIS A 27 -40.81 -39.50 30.02
CA HIS A 27 -40.19 -40.36 31.05
C HIS A 27 -38.65 -40.43 31.00
N PRO A 28 -37.98 -40.72 32.13
CA PRO A 28 -38.05 -40.09 33.45
C PRO A 28 -36.65 -39.65 33.95
N THR A 29 -36.63 -38.88 35.03
CA THR A 29 -35.44 -38.39 35.74
C THR A 29 -34.56 -39.51 36.34
N PRO A 30 -33.22 -39.38 36.34
CA PRO A 30 -32.35 -40.13 37.24
C PRO A 30 -31.65 -39.22 38.28
N SER A 31 -31.79 -39.64 39.54
CA SER A 31 -30.90 -39.54 40.72
C SER A 31 -29.93 -38.35 40.87
N THR A 32 -30.16 -37.61 41.95
CA THR A 32 -29.39 -36.51 42.56
C THR A 32 -27.91 -36.78 42.87
N HIS A 33 -27.43 -38.03 42.82
CA HIS A 33 -26.04 -38.36 43.12
C HIS A 33 -25.06 -38.25 41.94
N GLN A 34 -25.54 -38.30 40.69
CA GLN A 34 -24.69 -38.04 39.50
C GLN A 34 -24.54 -36.54 39.20
N CYS A 35 -25.51 -35.70 39.58
CA CYS A 35 -25.39 -34.25 39.44
C CYS A 35 -24.39 -33.63 40.43
N LEU A 36 -24.23 -34.19 41.63
CA LEU A 36 -23.28 -33.69 42.63
C LEU A 36 -21.82 -34.01 42.25
N LEU A 37 -21.56 -35.18 41.66
CA LEU A 37 -20.22 -35.52 41.16
C LEU A 37 -19.86 -34.78 39.87
N LEU A 38 -20.81 -34.52 38.96
CA LEU A 38 -20.56 -33.70 37.78
C LEU A 38 -20.42 -32.21 38.12
N SER A 39 -21.17 -31.69 39.10
CA SER A 39 -21.01 -30.28 39.53
C SER A 39 -19.71 -30.05 40.29
N VAL A 40 -19.23 -31.03 41.07
CA VAL A 40 -17.90 -30.95 41.71
C VAL A 40 -16.77 -31.14 40.68
N LEU A 41 -16.90 -32.00 39.67
CA LEU A 41 -15.91 -32.07 38.58
C LEU A 41 -15.92 -30.84 37.66
N LEU A 42 -17.08 -30.21 37.42
CA LEU A 42 -17.19 -28.95 36.67
C LEU A 42 -16.73 -27.74 37.49
N LEU A 43 -16.79 -27.80 38.83
CA LEU A 43 -16.17 -26.80 39.71
C LEU A 43 -14.63 -26.94 39.77
N VAL A 44 -14.10 -28.15 39.61
CA VAL A 44 -12.64 -28.40 39.64
C VAL A 44 -11.98 -28.29 38.26
N LEU A 45 -12.73 -28.41 37.16
CA LEU A 45 -12.24 -28.24 35.78
C LEU A 45 -12.72 -26.94 35.09
N GLY A 46 -13.48 -26.09 35.81
CA GLY A 46 -14.01 -24.81 35.35
C GLY A 46 -13.31 -23.56 35.89
N TRP A 47 -12.21 -23.71 36.64
CA TRP A 47 -11.40 -22.59 37.12
C TRP A 47 -9.95 -22.70 36.64
N ASN A 48 -9.75 -22.43 35.35
CA ASN A 48 -8.59 -21.65 34.94
C ASN A 48 -9.03 -20.18 34.83
N MET A 49 -9.43 -19.59 35.96
CA MET A 49 -9.26 -18.15 36.11
C MET A 49 -7.75 -17.96 36.19
N ALA A 50 -7.11 -17.59 35.09
CA ALA A 50 -5.74 -17.10 35.14
C ALA A 50 -5.74 -15.94 36.14
N GLU A 51 -5.13 -16.13 37.31
CA GLU A 51 -4.80 -15.02 38.19
C GLU A 51 -3.94 -14.06 37.38
N CYS A 52 -4.48 -12.89 37.03
CA CYS A 52 -3.72 -11.84 36.38
C CYS A 52 -2.73 -11.28 37.40
N TYR A 53 -1.43 -11.47 37.17
CA TYR A 53 -0.39 -10.84 37.95
C TYR A 53 -0.02 -9.50 37.30
N LEU A 54 0.06 -8.43 38.10
CA LEU A 54 0.65 -7.15 37.68
C LEU A 54 2.04 -7.39 37.07
N GLY A 55 2.35 -6.73 35.96
CA GLY A 55 3.57 -6.87 35.17
C GLY A 55 3.47 -7.83 33.98
N GLU A 56 2.32 -8.43 33.69
CA GLU A 56 2.09 -9.30 32.53
C GLU A 56 2.11 -8.53 31.19
N GLY A 57 1.86 -7.21 31.20
CA GLY A 57 1.93 -6.33 30.05
C GLY A 57 3.28 -6.38 29.33
N ARG A 58 4.38 -6.68 30.04
CA ARG A 58 5.73 -6.83 29.46
C ARG A 58 5.83 -7.88 28.33
N LYS A 59 4.93 -8.87 28.34
CA LYS A 59 4.88 -9.91 27.30
C LYS A 59 4.58 -9.33 25.92
N ILE A 60 3.95 -8.16 25.83
CA ILE A 60 3.60 -7.55 24.54
C ILE A 60 4.85 -7.25 23.69
N TRP A 61 5.94 -6.75 24.28
CA TRP A 61 7.18 -6.48 23.53
C TRP A 61 7.95 -7.75 23.16
N GLN A 62 7.66 -8.88 23.82
CA GLN A 62 8.23 -10.19 23.50
C GLN A 62 7.42 -10.91 22.41
N GLN A 63 6.15 -10.55 22.23
CA GLN A 63 5.33 -11.08 21.15
C GLN A 63 5.86 -10.57 19.81
N PRO A 64 6.17 -11.46 18.86
CA PRO A 64 6.54 -11.04 17.52
C PRO A 64 5.42 -10.14 16.98
N ARG A 65 5.79 -9.05 16.30
CA ARG A 65 4.81 -8.32 15.48
C ARG A 65 4.20 -9.37 14.57
N LEU A 66 2.95 -9.74 14.82
CA LEU A 66 2.19 -10.57 13.90
C LEU A 66 2.31 -9.85 12.56
N ASN A 67 3.09 -10.46 11.66
CA ASN A 67 3.35 -9.86 10.38
C ASN A 67 1.97 -9.80 9.72
N PRO A 68 1.41 -8.61 9.43
CA PRO A 68 0.02 -8.50 8.97
C PRO A 68 -0.26 -9.30 7.69
N ILE A 69 0.80 -9.77 7.05
CA ILE A 69 0.83 -10.55 5.82
C ILE A 69 0.39 -12.00 6.06
N THR A 70 0.58 -12.60 7.24
CA THR A 70 0.15 -14.00 7.47
C THR A 70 -1.36 -14.17 7.67
N ASN A 71 -2.10 -13.07 7.94
CA ASN A 71 -3.56 -13.05 8.15
C ASN A 71 -4.32 -12.11 7.19
N ASP A 72 -3.76 -11.79 6.02
CA ASP A 72 -4.37 -10.89 5.02
C ASP A 72 -4.78 -9.50 5.59
N GLN A 73 -3.80 -8.64 5.90
CA GLN A 73 -3.76 -7.19 5.57
C GLN A 73 -3.00 -6.35 6.62
N SER A 74 -2.10 -5.46 6.18
CA SER A 74 -1.57 -4.35 7.00
C SER A 74 -2.64 -3.32 7.40
N PHE A 75 -3.74 -3.29 6.66
CA PHE A 75 -4.93 -2.49 6.90
C PHE A 75 -6.17 -3.38 6.82
N LEU A 76 -6.79 -3.66 7.96
CA LEU A 76 -7.92 -4.60 8.04
C LEU A 76 -9.20 -3.99 7.45
N GLN A 77 -9.70 -4.57 6.36
CA GLN A 77 -11.00 -4.29 5.79
C GLN A 77 -12.06 -5.19 6.42
N ASP A 78 -12.68 -4.69 7.47
CA ASP A 78 -13.77 -5.33 8.17
C ASP A 78 -14.62 -4.27 8.90
N THR A 79 -15.73 -4.70 9.47
CA THR A 79 -16.64 -3.90 10.28
C THR A 79 -16.41 -4.14 11.77
N PHE A 80 -16.69 -3.11 12.56
CA PHE A 80 -16.70 -3.18 14.00
C PHE A 80 -17.90 -4.02 14.49
N PRO A 81 -17.87 -4.51 15.75
CA PRO A 81 -19.01 -5.19 16.33
C PRO A 81 -20.31 -4.39 16.17
N PRO A 82 -21.48 -5.05 16.04
CA PRO A 82 -22.76 -4.37 16.10
C PRO A 82 -22.86 -3.51 17.37
N GLU A 83 -23.52 -2.36 17.27
CA GLU A 83 -23.69 -1.40 18.38
C GLU A 83 -22.39 -0.77 18.92
N PHE A 84 -21.29 -0.84 18.16
CA PHE A 84 -20.07 -0.10 18.50
C PHE A 84 -20.37 1.41 18.66
N LEU A 85 -19.91 1.98 19.76
CA LEU A 85 -20.26 3.35 20.15
C LEU A 85 -19.31 4.35 19.50
N TRP A 86 -19.70 4.85 18.33
CA TRP A 86 -19.02 5.94 17.64
C TRP A 86 -19.39 7.29 18.24
N GLY A 87 -18.38 8.07 18.62
CA GLY A 87 -18.56 9.37 19.24
C GLY A 87 -17.61 10.44 18.77
N SER A 88 -17.87 11.67 19.23
CA SER A 88 -16.96 12.81 19.17
C SER A 88 -16.95 13.50 20.54
N GLY A 89 -15.93 14.30 20.83
CA GLY A 89 -15.78 14.93 22.13
C GLY A 89 -15.29 16.37 22.15
N THR A 90 -15.61 17.06 23.22
CA THR A 90 -15.19 18.43 23.55
C THR A 90 -14.88 18.56 25.04
N ALA A 91 -14.22 19.66 25.40
CA ALA A 91 -14.00 20.06 26.78
C ALA A 91 -14.52 21.48 26.99
N ALA A 92 -15.13 21.73 28.15
CA ALA A 92 -15.78 22.99 28.49
C ALA A 92 -14.85 24.18 28.26
N PHE A 93 -13.66 24.17 28.86
CA PHE A 93 -12.70 25.27 28.72
C PHE A 93 -12.20 25.47 27.28
N GLN A 94 -12.13 24.39 26.49
CA GLN A 94 -11.66 24.48 25.10
C GLN A 94 -12.69 25.11 24.17
N THR A 95 -13.99 24.90 24.41
CA THR A 95 -15.03 25.21 23.42
C THR A 95 -16.17 26.10 23.92
N GLU A 96 -16.52 26.12 25.21
CA GLU A 96 -17.68 26.89 25.71
C GLU A 96 -17.49 28.40 25.56
N GLY A 97 -16.32 28.93 25.96
CA GLY A 97 -16.12 30.36 26.11
C GLY A 97 -17.04 30.97 27.18
N ALA A 98 -17.47 32.21 26.96
CA ALA A 98 -18.37 32.94 27.84
C ALA A 98 -17.85 32.97 29.29
N SER A 99 -16.58 33.37 29.48
CA SER A 99 -15.85 33.24 30.75
C SER A 99 -16.50 33.99 31.92
N GLU A 100 -17.20 35.10 31.66
CA GLU A 100 -17.88 35.94 32.66
C GLU A 100 -19.42 36.04 32.47
N LYS A 101 -20.02 35.28 31.54
CA LYS A 101 -21.48 35.36 31.31
C LYS A 101 -22.27 34.63 32.40
N GLU A 102 -23.44 35.18 32.72
CA GLU A 102 -24.48 34.56 33.57
C GLU A 102 -23.94 34.04 34.92
N GLY A 103 -23.00 34.79 35.52
CA GLY A 103 -22.51 34.50 36.86
C GLY A 103 -21.52 33.34 36.95
N LYS A 104 -20.93 32.87 35.84
CA LYS A 104 -19.80 31.92 35.89
C LYS A 104 -18.65 32.46 36.74
N GLY A 105 -18.09 31.63 37.62
CA GLY A 105 -16.86 31.91 38.36
C GLY A 105 -15.59 31.71 37.51
N ALA A 106 -14.48 32.27 37.99
CA ALA A 106 -13.17 32.04 37.37
C ALA A 106 -12.64 30.63 37.66
N SER A 107 -12.11 29.97 36.63
CA SER A 107 -11.33 28.74 36.75
C SER A 107 -9.84 29.06 36.92
N ILE A 108 -9.06 28.05 37.32
CA ILE A 108 -7.59 28.14 37.33
C ILE A 108 -7.01 28.45 35.95
N TRP A 109 -7.68 28.01 34.87
CA TRP A 109 -7.23 28.29 33.52
C TRP A 109 -7.56 29.72 33.10
N ASP A 110 -8.72 30.26 33.49
CA ASP A 110 -9.04 31.68 33.29
C ASP A 110 -7.95 32.55 33.94
N HIS A 111 -7.59 32.26 35.19
CA HIS A 111 -6.51 32.97 35.89
C HIS A 111 -5.15 32.76 35.19
N PHE A 112 -4.81 31.53 34.82
CA PHE A 112 -3.53 31.20 34.20
C PHE A 112 -3.34 31.93 32.86
N THR A 113 -4.34 31.94 31.96
CA THR A 113 -4.23 32.60 30.65
C THR A 113 -4.17 34.12 30.74
N HIS A 114 -4.76 34.71 31.78
CA HIS A 114 -4.70 36.17 32.01
C HIS A 114 -3.44 36.61 32.78
N SER A 115 -2.71 35.66 33.38
CA SER A 115 -1.49 35.93 34.14
C SER A 115 -0.23 35.99 33.27
N SER A 116 0.81 36.64 33.78
CA SER A 116 2.16 36.65 33.18
C SER A 116 2.89 35.30 33.25
N LEU A 117 2.36 34.33 34.01
CA LEU A 117 2.91 32.97 34.12
C LEU A 117 2.73 32.14 32.84
N SER A 118 1.86 32.59 31.94
CA SER A 118 1.56 31.96 30.65
C SER A 118 2.68 32.11 29.59
N GLY A 119 3.70 32.94 29.83
CA GLY A 119 4.84 33.09 28.92
C GLY A 119 4.45 33.51 27.50
N ASN A 120 4.84 32.73 26.47
CA ASN A 120 4.59 33.00 25.05
C ASN A 120 3.13 32.75 24.58
N LEU A 121 2.19 32.44 25.49
CA LEU A 121 0.73 32.41 25.21
C LEU A 121 0.13 33.81 24.87
N ALA A 122 1.00 34.82 24.71
CA ALA A 122 0.77 36.26 24.68
C ALA A 122 -0.16 36.82 23.57
N THR A 123 -1.01 36.02 22.92
CA THR A 123 -1.97 36.53 21.92
C THR A 123 -3.39 35.97 21.99
N GLY A 124 -3.75 35.05 22.91
CA GLY A 124 -5.14 34.58 22.98
C GLY A 124 -5.58 34.00 24.33
N THR A 125 -6.76 34.42 24.78
CA THR A 125 -7.50 33.84 25.92
C THR A 125 -8.60 32.89 25.40
N ALA A 126 -9.18 32.10 26.30
CA ALA A 126 -10.32 31.23 26.01
C ALA A 126 -11.69 31.90 26.32
N ASP A 127 -11.73 33.24 26.47
CA ASP A 127 -12.95 33.95 26.89
C ASP A 127 -14.13 33.76 25.94
N VAL A 128 -13.85 33.58 24.65
CA VAL A 128 -14.83 33.27 23.61
C VAL A 128 -14.62 31.88 23.04
N ALA A 129 -13.38 31.48 22.75
CA ALA A 129 -13.05 30.19 22.16
C ALA A 129 -13.92 29.84 20.92
N SER A 130 -14.59 28.69 20.94
CA SER A 130 -15.57 28.28 19.92
C SER A 130 -16.98 28.83 20.17
N ASP A 131 -17.21 29.49 21.30
CA ASP A 131 -18.51 30.03 21.74
C ASP A 131 -19.62 28.98 21.75
N SER A 132 -19.30 27.77 22.23
CA SER A 132 -20.26 26.66 22.32
C SER A 132 -21.33 26.90 23.38
N TYR A 133 -21.10 27.78 24.35
CA TYR A 133 -22.13 28.11 25.35
C TYR A 133 -23.38 28.72 24.70
N THR A 134 -23.18 29.56 23.67
CA THR A 134 -24.25 30.22 22.92
C THR A 134 -24.66 29.44 21.67
N HIS A 135 -23.74 28.69 21.05
CA HIS A 135 -23.97 27.95 19.80
C HIS A 135 -24.04 26.42 19.98
N TRP A 136 -24.45 25.94 21.15
CA TRP A 136 -24.51 24.50 21.44
C TRP A 136 -25.46 23.74 20.49
N GLU A 137 -26.47 24.40 19.93
CA GLU A 137 -27.36 23.80 18.92
C GLU A 137 -26.61 23.47 17.62
N GLU A 138 -25.70 24.35 17.16
CA GLU A 138 -24.83 24.07 16.00
C GLU A 138 -23.87 22.90 16.28
N ASP A 139 -23.43 22.74 17.52
CA ASP A 139 -22.61 21.58 17.91
C ASP A 139 -23.42 20.28 17.85
N VAL A 140 -24.71 20.31 18.21
CA VAL A 140 -25.61 19.16 18.04
C VAL A 140 -25.84 18.86 16.55
N GLU A 141 -26.03 19.88 15.71
CA GLU A 141 -26.13 19.70 14.25
C GLU A 141 -24.85 19.10 13.66
N ALA A 142 -23.67 19.51 14.15
CA ALA A 142 -22.39 18.94 13.77
C ALA A 142 -22.28 17.45 14.14
N LEU A 143 -22.80 17.05 15.32
CA LEU A 143 -22.87 15.63 15.72
C LEU A 143 -23.83 14.83 14.83
N GLU A 144 -24.99 15.38 14.49
CA GLU A 144 -25.93 14.76 13.54
C GLU A 144 -25.29 14.58 12.15
N TYR A 145 -24.56 15.59 11.67
CA TYR A 145 -23.81 15.51 10.42
C TYR A 145 -22.82 14.33 10.42
N LEU A 146 -22.10 14.11 11.53
CA LEU A 146 -21.17 12.99 11.68
C LEU A 146 -21.88 11.63 11.81
N SER A 147 -23.20 11.63 12.08
CA SER A 147 -24.00 10.41 12.34
C SER A 147 -23.50 9.59 13.54
N VAL A 148 -22.84 10.24 14.50
CA VAL A 148 -22.35 9.61 15.74
C VAL A 148 -23.49 9.29 16.70
N ARG A 149 -23.25 8.33 17.59
CA ARG A 149 -24.23 7.85 18.58
C ARG A 149 -23.90 8.25 20.01
N SER A 150 -22.75 8.89 20.26
CA SER A 150 -22.41 9.43 21.56
C SER A 150 -21.69 10.77 21.45
N TYR A 151 -21.88 11.61 22.45
CA TYR A 151 -21.15 12.87 22.59
C TYR A 151 -20.50 12.93 23.98
N SER A 152 -19.18 13.09 23.99
CA SER A 152 -18.40 13.24 25.22
C SER A 152 -18.12 14.71 25.49
N PHE A 153 -18.70 15.28 26.52
CA PHE A 153 -18.47 16.68 26.91
C PHE A 153 -18.23 16.80 28.42
N SER A 154 -17.63 17.91 28.86
CA SER A 154 -17.42 18.16 30.29
C SER A 154 -18.34 19.24 30.83
N LEU A 155 -18.67 19.14 32.11
CA LEU A 155 -19.33 20.20 32.87
C LEU A 155 -18.27 21.16 33.40
N SER A 156 -18.53 22.46 33.31
CA SER A 156 -17.67 23.46 33.94
C SER A 156 -18.05 23.65 35.40
N TRP A 157 -17.21 23.13 36.31
CA TRP A 157 -17.43 23.28 37.75
C TRP A 157 -17.61 24.75 38.18
N PRO A 158 -16.73 25.71 37.81
CA PRO A 158 -16.93 27.11 38.20
C PRO A 158 -18.12 27.78 37.51
N ARG A 159 -18.68 27.19 36.44
CA ARG A 159 -19.94 27.67 35.87
C ARG A 159 -21.14 27.24 36.70
N LEU A 160 -21.15 25.99 37.17
CA LEU A 160 -22.20 25.44 38.04
C LEU A 160 -22.15 25.99 39.47
N PHE A 161 -20.95 26.11 40.03
CA PHE A 161 -20.69 26.64 41.37
C PHE A 161 -19.55 27.66 41.31
N PRO A 162 -19.87 28.97 41.17
CA PRO A 162 -18.87 30.03 41.04
C PRO A 162 -17.90 30.15 42.23
N ASP A 163 -18.36 29.81 43.44
CA ASP A 163 -17.57 29.76 44.68
C ASP A 163 -16.92 28.38 44.91
N GLY A 164 -17.19 27.41 44.03
CA GLY A 164 -16.74 26.02 44.13
C GLY A 164 -17.50 25.17 45.17
N ASN A 165 -18.39 25.76 45.96
CA ASN A 165 -19.09 25.06 47.05
C ASN A 165 -20.39 24.42 46.55
N ALA A 166 -20.40 23.10 46.34
CA ALA A 166 -21.58 22.40 45.85
C ALA A 166 -22.78 22.36 46.82
N ARG A 167 -22.62 22.83 48.06
CA ARG A 167 -23.72 23.01 49.03
C ARG A 167 -24.40 24.38 48.92
N SER A 168 -23.80 25.33 48.20
CA SER A 168 -24.40 26.64 47.94
C SER A 168 -25.49 26.52 46.86
N GLN A 169 -26.19 27.62 46.57
CA GLN A 169 -27.15 27.62 45.47
C GLN A 169 -26.40 27.51 44.14
N PRO A 170 -26.73 26.53 43.28
CA PRO A 170 -26.09 26.40 41.98
C PRO A 170 -26.47 27.56 41.07
N ASN A 171 -25.63 27.83 40.07
CA ASN A 171 -25.98 28.75 39.00
C ASN A 171 -27.10 28.13 38.13
N THR A 172 -28.31 28.66 38.28
CA THR A 172 -29.51 28.17 37.57
C THR A 172 -29.36 28.21 36.05
N ALA A 173 -28.69 29.24 35.50
CA ALA A 173 -28.49 29.36 34.05
C ALA A 173 -27.59 28.23 33.52
N ALA A 174 -26.53 27.90 34.24
CA ALA A 174 -25.63 26.79 33.91
C ALA A 174 -26.35 25.43 33.98
N VAL A 175 -27.16 25.21 35.03
CA VAL A 175 -27.97 23.98 35.17
C VAL A 175 -28.96 23.84 34.01
N GLN A 176 -29.59 24.95 33.60
CA GLN A 176 -30.51 24.98 32.47
C GLN A 176 -29.79 24.68 31.16
N HIS A 177 -28.64 25.30 30.90
CA HIS A 177 -27.82 25.06 29.70
C HIS A 177 -27.47 23.58 29.52
N TYR A 178 -26.86 22.94 30.54
CA TYR A 178 -26.50 21.53 30.44
C TYR A 178 -27.72 20.61 30.39
N THR A 179 -28.82 20.97 31.04
CA THR A 179 -30.08 20.24 30.94
C THR A 179 -30.61 20.25 29.50
N GLN A 180 -30.67 21.42 28.87
CA GLN A 180 -31.14 21.57 27.49
C GLN A 180 -30.26 20.81 26.50
N LEU A 181 -28.94 20.90 26.66
CA LEU A 181 -27.98 20.14 25.85
C LEU A 181 -28.24 18.62 25.98
N ILE A 182 -28.31 18.10 27.21
CA ILE A 182 -28.56 16.66 27.45
C ILE A 182 -29.90 16.21 26.85
N GLU A 183 -30.96 16.99 27.05
CA GLU A 183 -32.28 16.67 26.50
C GLU A 183 -32.27 16.67 24.97
N LYS A 184 -31.59 17.63 24.34
CA LYS A 184 -31.45 17.68 22.89
C LYS A 184 -30.66 16.50 22.34
N LEU A 185 -29.56 16.11 23.00
CA LEU A 185 -28.78 14.94 22.61
C LEU A 185 -29.64 13.68 22.64
N LEU A 186 -30.44 13.49 23.70
CA LEU A 186 -31.34 12.35 23.82
C LEU A 186 -32.48 12.38 22.79
N GLU A 187 -33.03 13.57 22.48
CA GLU A 187 -34.00 13.76 21.38
C GLU A 187 -33.42 13.26 20.05
N LYS A 188 -32.14 13.57 19.79
CA LYS A 188 -31.39 13.14 18.61
C LYS A 188 -30.81 11.71 18.72
N LYS A 189 -31.12 10.98 19.79
CA LYS A 189 -30.63 9.62 20.08
C LYS A 189 -29.10 9.53 20.17
N ILE A 190 -28.47 10.59 20.66
CA ILE A 190 -27.04 10.67 20.95
C ILE A 190 -26.86 10.47 22.45
N GLU A 191 -26.12 9.44 22.84
CA GLU A 191 -25.86 9.11 24.25
C GLU A 191 -24.85 10.10 24.85
N PRO A 192 -25.21 10.84 25.91
CA PRO A 192 -24.30 11.75 26.58
C PRO A 192 -23.28 10.98 27.45
N ILE A 193 -22.00 11.26 27.23
CA ILE A 193 -20.89 10.81 28.09
C ILE A 193 -20.37 12.05 28.82
N VAL A 194 -20.66 12.17 30.11
CA VAL A 194 -20.42 13.41 30.85
C VAL A 194 -19.16 13.32 31.70
N THR A 195 -18.24 14.25 31.50
CA THR A 195 -17.03 14.42 32.29
C THR A 195 -17.23 15.47 33.38
N LEU A 196 -17.03 15.11 34.64
CA LEU A 196 -17.23 16.03 35.77
C LEU A 196 -16.13 17.08 35.88
N HIS A 197 -14.87 16.68 35.66
CA HIS A 197 -13.73 17.58 35.76
C HIS A 197 -12.78 17.41 34.56
N HIS A 198 -12.63 18.49 33.78
CA HIS A 198 -11.71 18.57 32.65
C HIS A 198 -10.76 19.75 32.82
N TRP A 199 -10.00 19.71 33.92
CA TRP A 199 -8.89 20.62 34.26
C TRP A 199 -9.30 22.02 34.72
N ASP A 200 -10.58 22.32 34.74
CA ASP A 200 -11.19 23.62 35.01
C ASP A 200 -11.61 23.79 36.48
N LEU A 201 -10.65 23.64 37.41
CA LEU A 201 -10.91 23.80 38.84
C LEU A 201 -11.34 25.26 39.15
N PRO A 202 -12.34 25.51 40.00
CA PRO A 202 -12.65 26.87 40.46
C PRO A 202 -11.45 27.53 41.13
N GLN A 203 -11.12 28.76 40.71
CA GLN A 203 -9.97 29.51 41.19
C GLN A 203 -10.02 29.75 42.71
N VAL A 204 -11.23 29.96 43.26
CA VAL A 204 -11.45 30.13 44.70
C VAL A 204 -10.93 28.94 45.50
N LEU A 205 -11.11 27.71 45.00
CA LEU A 205 -10.60 26.50 45.68
C LEU A 205 -9.08 26.37 45.59
N GLN A 206 -8.49 26.84 44.48
CA GLN A 206 -7.04 26.91 44.33
C GLN A 206 -6.43 27.90 45.34
N GLU A 207 -7.06 29.07 45.52
CA GLU A 207 -6.58 30.12 46.44
C GLU A 207 -6.78 29.75 47.91
N GLN A 208 -7.95 29.20 48.26
CA GLN A 208 -8.29 28.92 49.65
C GLN A 208 -7.57 27.68 50.20
N TYR A 209 -7.44 26.62 49.39
CA TYR A 209 -6.94 25.33 49.85
C TYR A 209 -5.62 24.91 49.20
N GLY A 210 -5.15 25.61 48.16
CA GLY A 210 -4.01 25.18 47.34
C GLY A 210 -4.40 24.13 46.28
N GLY A 211 -5.70 24.03 45.96
CA GLY A 211 -6.25 23.11 44.97
C GLY A 211 -5.97 21.65 45.31
N TRP A 212 -5.65 20.84 44.29
CA TRP A 212 -5.51 19.39 44.45
C TRP A 212 -4.36 18.93 45.36
N LYS A 213 -3.49 19.83 45.84
CA LYS A 213 -2.47 19.50 46.85
C LYS A 213 -3.10 19.19 48.21
N ASN A 214 -4.29 19.73 48.49
CA ASN A 214 -4.98 19.57 49.77
C ASN A 214 -6.07 18.51 49.67
N ASP A 215 -6.09 17.59 50.61
CA ASP A 215 -7.02 16.46 50.61
C ASP A 215 -8.48 16.88 50.89
N THR A 216 -8.72 18.09 51.39
CA THR A 216 -10.05 18.70 51.50
C THR A 216 -10.80 18.68 50.16
N LEU A 217 -10.09 18.80 49.03
CA LEU A 217 -10.70 18.74 47.70
C LEU A 217 -11.33 17.38 47.37
N VAL A 218 -10.91 16.30 48.03
CA VAL A 218 -11.53 14.96 47.87
C VAL A 218 -13.00 15.00 48.31
N GLY A 219 -13.30 15.71 49.40
CA GLY A 219 -14.67 15.90 49.88
C GLY A 219 -15.46 16.88 49.02
N LEU A 220 -14.87 18.03 48.67
CA LEU A 220 -15.56 19.04 47.85
C LEU A 220 -15.90 18.52 46.45
N PHE A 221 -15.02 17.72 45.85
CA PHE A 221 -15.28 17.08 44.57
C PHE A 221 -16.39 16.02 44.64
N GLU A 222 -16.48 15.27 45.74
CA GLU A 222 -17.57 14.31 45.98
C GLU A 222 -18.93 15.04 46.08
N GLU A 223 -18.99 16.17 46.78
CA GLU A 223 -20.22 16.97 46.88
C GLU A 223 -20.67 17.51 45.52
N TYR A 224 -19.71 18.01 44.72
CA TYR A 224 -19.96 18.42 43.34
C TYR A 224 -20.43 17.27 42.45
N ALA A 225 -19.79 16.10 42.55
CA ALA A 225 -20.18 14.90 41.82
C ALA A 225 -21.59 14.43 42.21
N ALA A 226 -21.90 14.41 43.51
CA ALA A 226 -23.21 14.04 44.03
C ALA A 226 -24.32 14.97 43.49
N PHE A 227 -24.07 16.28 43.44
CA PHE A 227 -24.98 17.23 42.80
C PHE A 227 -25.20 16.89 41.32
N CYS A 228 -24.13 16.68 40.55
CA CYS A 228 -24.25 16.35 39.12
C CYS A 228 -25.00 15.04 38.88
N PHE A 229 -24.74 14.01 39.68
CA PHE A 229 -25.46 12.73 39.62
C PHE A 229 -26.94 12.89 39.97
N HIS A 230 -27.26 13.72 40.95
CA HIS A 230 -28.64 14.00 41.32
C HIS A 230 -29.40 14.73 40.20
N VAL A 231 -28.83 15.80 39.66
CA VAL A 231 -29.50 16.70 38.71
C VAL A 231 -29.58 16.10 37.29
N PHE A 232 -28.50 15.48 36.82
CA PHE A 232 -28.40 15.01 35.43
C PHE A 232 -28.50 13.49 35.30
N GLY A 233 -28.24 12.72 36.36
CA GLY A 233 -28.03 11.27 36.28
C GLY A 233 -29.25 10.42 35.92
N SER A 234 -30.46 10.97 35.93
CA SER A 234 -31.63 10.29 35.34
C SER A 234 -31.53 10.14 33.82
N ARG A 235 -30.72 10.97 33.17
CA ARG A 235 -30.56 11.10 31.70
C ARG A 235 -29.16 10.73 31.20
N VAL A 236 -28.20 10.51 32.09
CA VAL A 236 -26.80 10.23 31.75
C VAL A 236 -26.41 8.84 32.21
N ARG A 237 -26.02 7.97 31.26
CA ARG A 237 -25.61 6.58 31.56
C ARG A 237 -24.11 6.38 31.66
N TYR A 238 -23.30 7.31 31.13
CA TYR A 238 -21.85 7.21 31.18
C TYR A 238 -21.25 8.45 31.82
N TRP A 239 -20.53 8.23 32.90
CA TRP A 239 -19.89 9.26 33.70
C TRP A 239 -18.38 9.05 33.69
N ILE A 240 -17.66 10.14 33.46
CA ILE A 240 -16.21 10.23 33.63
C ILE A 240 -15.96 11.19 34.79
N THR A 241 -15.28 10.75 35.84
CA THR A 241 -14.98 11.65 36.97
C THR A 241 -13.98 12.72 36.55
N MET A 242 -12.88 12.31 35.91
CA MET A 242 -11.78 13.20 35.57
C MET A 242 -11.19 12.82 34.22
N HIS A 243 -10.79 13.84 33.46
CA HIS A 243 -10.04 13.64 32.23
C HIS A 243 -8.53 13.73 32.48
N ASN A 244 -7.79 12.68 32.15
CA ASN A 244 -6.33 12.63 32.11
C ASN A 244 -5.63 13.23 33.36
N PRO A 245 -5.85 12.65 34.55
CA PRO A 245 -5.34 13.19 35.83
C PRO A 245 -3.81 13.25 35.91
N TYR A 246 -3.10 12.46 35.09
CA TYR A 246 -1.65 12.54 34.95
C TYR A 246 -1.18 13.93 34.53
N LEU A 247 -1.85 14.54 33.54
CA LEU A 247 -1.48 15.89 33.07
C LEU A 247 -1.79 16.95 34.12
N VAL A 248 -2.91 16.83 34.84
CA VAL A 248 -3.24 17.72 35.96
C VAL A 248 -2.15 17.69 37.03
N ALA A 249 -1.72 16.50 37.45
CA ALA A 249 -0.69 16.34 38.48
C ALA A 249 0.68 16.83 38.00
N VAL A 250 1.14 16.35 36.83
CA VAL A 250 2.50 16.59 36.35
C VAL A 250 2.66 17.96 35.70
N GLN A 251 1.77 18.35 34.79
CA GLN A 251 1.91 19.63 34.09
C GLN A 251 1.40 20.80 34.93
N GLY A 252 0.38 20.58 35.78
CA GLY A 252 -0.18 21.61 36.65
C GLY A 252 0.67 21.94 37.87
N TYR A 253 1.18 20.92 38.57
CA TYR A 253 1.88 21.06 39.85
C TYR A 253 3.33 20.59 39.86
N GLY A 254 3.79 19.93 38.80
CA GLY A 254 5.17 19.49 38.63
C GLY A 254 6.01 20.46 37.80
N THR A 255 5.66 20.59 36.51
CA THR A 255 6.40 21.38 35.52
C THR A 255 5.91 22.82 35.42
N GLY A 256 4.64 23.07 35.77
CA GLY A 256 3.95 24.35 35.64
C GLY A 256 3.60 24.76 34.20
N VAL A 257 3.55 23.81 33.26
CA VAL A 257 3.14 24.05 31.86
C VAL A 257 1.63 24.25 31.73
N HIS A 258 0.84 23.59 32.59
CA HIS A 258 -0.62 23.73 32.66
C HIS A 258 -1.01 24.51 33.91
N ALA A 259 -2.24 25.03 33.94
CA ALA A 259 -2.80 25.63 35.14
C ALA A 259 -2.79 24.61 36.31
N PRO A 260 -2.48 25.01 37.56
CA PRO A 260 -2.29 26.39 38.03
C PRO A 260 -0.89 26.99 37.79
N GLY A 261 0.01 26.31 37.06
CA GLY A 261 1.35 26.82 36.74
C GLY A 261 2.38 26.62 37.85
N GLU A 262 2.11 25.72 38.80
CA GLU A 262 3.00 25.45 39.92
C GLU A 262 4.18 24.56 39.51
N LYS A 263 5.38 24.93 39.97
CA LYS A 263 6.64 24.22 39.72
C LYS A 263 7.10 23.43 40.94
N GLY A 264 6.18 22.71 41.57
CA GLY A 264 6.41 21.90 42.78
C GLY A 264 7.24 20.63 42.54
N GLY A 265 7.64 20.36 41.29
CA GLY A 265 8.43 19.21 40.90
C GLY A 265 7.72 17.89 41.17
N LEU A 266 8.51 16.84 41.38
CA LEU A 266 7.99 15.49 41.60
C LEU A 266 7.11 15.41 42.87
N SER A 267 7.49 16.07 43.96
CA SER A 267 6.73 16.03 45.22
C SER A 267 5.29 16.55 45.06
N GLY A 268 5.14 17.72 44.41
CA GLY A 268 3.82 18.27 44.10
C GLY A 268 2.99 17.33 43.22
N SER A 269 3.62 16.73 42.22
CA SER A 269 2.95 15.77 41.32
C SER A 269 2.46 14.52 42.06
N LEU A 270 3.26 13.97 42.98
CA LEU A 270 2.93 12.77 43.76
C LEU A 270 1.75 13.00 44.72
N ILE A 271 1.74 14.13 45.43
CA ILE A 271 0.65 14.49 46.35
C ILE A 271 -0.67 14.70 45.58
N VAL A 272 -0.61 15.46 44.49
CA VAL A 272 -1.80 15.76 43.67
C VAL A 272 -2.36 14.49 43.04
N ALA A 273 -1.52 13.63 42.46
CA ALA A 273 -1.96 12.35 41.91
C ALA A 273 -2.66 11.48 42.96
N HIS A 274 -2.15 11.45 44.19
CA HIS A 274 -2.76 10.71 45.29
C HIS A 274 -4.16 11.22 45.64
N ASN A 275 -4.33 12.54 45.76
CA ASN A 275 -5.63 13.15 46.03
C ASN A 275 -6.62 12.98 44.86
N LEU A 276 -6.16 13.05 43.61
CA LEU A 276 -7.02 12.81 42.43
C LEU A 276 -7.55 11.37 42.40
N ILE A 277 -6.73 10.36 42.73
CA ILE A 277 -7.16 8.97 42.83
C ILE A 277 -8.22 8.81 43.94
N ARG A 278 -7.98 9.41 45.12
CA ARG A 278 -8.93 9.37 46.24
C ARG A 278 -10.25 10.08 45.90
N ALA A 279 -10.20 11.22 45.23
CA ALA A 279 -11.37 11.96 44.76
C ALA A 279 -12.20 11.16 43.75
N HIS A 280 -11.54 10.50 42.79
CA HIS A 280 -12.20 9.58 41.87
C HIS A 280 -12.90 8.43 42.60
N ALA A 281 -12.18 7.72 43.49
CA ALA A 281 -12.73 6.61 44.25
C ALA A 281 -13.94 7.05 45.09
N LYS A 282 -13.86 8.21 45.76
CA LYS A 282 -14.97 8.75 46.55
C LYS A 282 -16.21 9.04 45.71
N ALA A 283 -16.03 9.67 44.55
CA ALA A 283 -17.14 9.93 43.62
C ALA A 283 -17.75 8.63 43.08
N TRP A 284 -16.93 7.62 42.76
CA TRP A 284 -17.42 6.31 42.32
C TRP A 284 -18.24 5.61 43.39
N HIS A 285 -17.76 5.57 44.65
CA HIS A 285 -18.50 4.96 45.76
C HIS A 285 -19.82 5.68 46.04
N THR A 286 -19.81 7.00 45.92
CA THR A 286 -21.02 7.84 46.05
C THR A 286 -22.03 7.48 44.97
N TYR A 287 -21.61 7.38 43.70
CA TYR A 287 -22.47 6.93 42.62
C TYR A 287 -22.99 5.50 42.86
N ASN A 288 -22.08 4.59 43.18
CA ASN A 288 -22.38 3.17 43.35
C ASN A 288 -23.42 2.92 44.46
N THR A 289 -23.29 3.63 45.58
CA THR A 289 -24.14 3.45 46.76
C THR A 289 -25.48 4.16 46.62
N HIS A 290 -25.47 5.41 46.15
CA HIS A 290 -26.65 6.29 46.24
C HIS A 290 -27.42 6.44 44.93
N PHE A 291 -26.78 6.27 43.77
CA PHE A 291 -27.37 6.63 42.48
C PHE A 291 -27.53 5.45 41.53
N ARG A 292 -26.56 4.52 41.50
CA ARG A 292 -26.55 3.36 40.59
C ARG A 292 -27.80 2.49 40.69
N PRO A 293 -28.39 2.19 41.87
CA PRO A 293 -29.62 1.38 41.93
C PRO A 293 -30.80 1.96 41.14
N ALA A 294 -30.93 3.29 41.11
CA ALA A 294 -31.99 3.99 40.40
C ALA A 294 -31.61 4.30 38.94
N GLN A 295 -30.39 4.78 38.70
CA GLN A 295 -29.97 5.34 37.41
C GLN A 295 -29.35 4.31 36.46
N ARG A 296 -28.76 3.23 37.01
CA ARG A 296 -28.11 2.14 36.26
C ARG A 296 -27.00 2.59 35.29
N GLY A 297 -26.43 3.77 35.48
CA GLY A 297 -25.29 4.25 34.71
C GLY A 297 -23.96 3.61 35.14
N LYS A 298 -22.91 3.99 34.42
CA LYS A 298 -21.53 3.53 34.59
C LYS A 298 -20.59 4.70 34.82
N VAL A 299 -19.61 4.53 35.70
CA VAL A 299 -18.62 5.52 36.09
C VAL A 299 -17.22 5.00 35.78
N SER A 300 -16.38 5.85 35.21
CA SER A 300 -14.97 5.59 34.97
C SER A 300 -14.14 6.89 35.09
N ILE A 301 -12.87 6.80 34.74
CA ILE A 301 -11.90 7.89 34.67
C ILE A 301 -11.10 7.74 33.36
N VAL A 302 -10.85 8.85 32.67
CA VAL A 302 -10.06 8.81 31.42
C VAL A 302 -8.59 8.89 31.77
N LEU A 303 -7.84 7.84 31.43
CA LEU A 303 -6.40 7.75 31.66
C LEU A 303 -5.66 7.93 30.34
N GLY A 304 -4.80 8.96 30.27
CA GLY A 304 -3.98 9.24 29.10
C GLY A 304 -2.68 8.44 29.10
N SER A 305 -2.23 7.98 27.93
CA SER A 305 -0.95 7.29 27.81
C SER A 305 -0.27 7.51 26.47
N HIS A 306 1.05 7.36 26.47
CA HIS A 306 1.88 7.20 25.27
C HIS A 306 2.20 5.72 25.04
N TRP A 307 2.83 5.39 23.93
CA TRP A 307 3.41 4.08 23.71
C TRP A 307 4.91 4.17 23.41
N VAL A 308 5.69 3.22 23.92
CA VAL A 308 7.14 3.13 23.68
C VAL A 308 7.53 1.77 23.10
N GLU A 309 8.54 1.79 22.24
CA GLU A 309 9.18 0.62 21.66
C GLU A 309 10.67 0.56 22.04
N PRO A 310 11.23 -0.65 22.23
CA PRO A 310 12.64 -0.86 22.53
C PRO A 310 13.56 -0.15 21.53
N GLN A 311 14.57 0.56 22.05
CA GLN A 311 15.55 1.26 21.22
C GLN A 311 16.22 0.30 20.21
N LYS A 312 16.34 0.73 18.94
CA LYS A 312 16.88 -0.07 17.81
C LYS A 312 16.12 -1.36 17.49
N GLY A 313 14.89 -1.52 17.99
CA GLY A 313 14.04 -2.68 17.70
C GLY A 313 14.48 -3.99 18.34
N GLN A 314 15.40 -3.94 19.31
CA GLN A 314 15.86 -5.13 20.04
C GLN A 314 15.13 -5.24 21.38
N ALA A 315 14.22 -6.22 21.48
CA ALA A 315 13.51 -6.57 22.70
C ALA A 315 14.40 -7.35 23.69
N THR A 316 15.52 -6.74 24.12
CA THR A 316 16.32 -7.28 25.24
C THR A 316 15.53 -7.15 26.54
N ALA A 317 15.80 -8.02 27.51
CA ALA A 317 15.12 -7.99 28.80
C ALA A 317 15.21 -6.60 29.48
N VAL A 318 16.35 -5.93 29.35
CA VAL A 318 16.57 -4.57 29.89
C VAL A 318 15.69 -3.53 29.19
N ASN A 319 15.66 -3.50 27.85
CA ASN A 319 14.85 -2.52 27.13
C ASN A 319 13.34 -2.75 27.37
N VAL A 320 12.90 -4.01 27.44
CA VAL A 320 11.51 -4.36 27.76
C VAL A 320 11.13 -3.86 29.15
N GLU A 321 12.02 -4.01 30.13
CA GLU A 321 11.79 -3.50 31.48
C GLU A 321 11.70 -1.96 31.51
N LEU A 322 12.57 -1.26 30.77
CA LEU A 322 12.48 0.21 30.64
C LEU A 322 11.19 0.66 29.94
N CYS A 323 10.72 -0.09 28.93
CA CYS A 323 9.43 0.15 28.29
C CYS A 323 8.26 -0.02 29.29
N GLN A 324 8.26 -1.10 30.07
CA GLN A 324 7.26 -1.35 31.11
C GLN A 324 7.24 -0.21 32.13
N GLN A 325 8.41 0.18 32.65
CA GLN A 325 8.54 1.29 33.59
C GLN A 325 8.07 2.63 33.01
N SER A 326 8.23 2.85 31.70
CA SER A 326 7.72 4.03 31.01
C SER A 326 6.18 4.09 31.03
N ILE A 327 5.52 2.98 30.69
CA ILE A 327 4.06 2.89 30.69
C ILE A 327 3.52 2.96 32.12
N GLU A 328 4.16 2.29 33.08
CA GLU A 328 3.77 2.35 34.49
C GLU A 328 3.90 3.76 35.07
N ALA A 329 4.96 4.50 34.72
CA ALA A 329 5.18 5.88 35.19
C ALA A 329 4.11 6.89 34.73
N VAL A 330 3.28 6.54 33.75
CA VAL A 330 2.22 7.41 33.21
C VAL A 330 0.85 6.79 33.40
N LEU A 331 0.61 5.63 32.77
CA LEU A 331 -0.67 4.93 32.80
C LEU A 331 -0.84 4.14 34.10
N GLY A 332 0.15 3.32 34.46
CA GLY A 332 0.09 2.47 35.66
C GLY A 332 -0.03 3.26 36.97
N TRP A 333 0.52 4.47 37.02
CA TRP A 333 0.44 5.35 38.18
C TRP A 333 -1.01 5.58 38.65
N PHE A 334 -1.96 5.71 37.72
CA PHE A 334 -3.39 5.83 38.03
C PHE A 334 -4.14 4.51 37.82
N ALA A 335 -3.78 3.73 36.80
CA ALA A 335 -4.48 2.52 36.44
C ALA A 335 -4.26 1.36 37.42
N SER A 336 -3.06 1.20 38.01
CA SER A 336 -2.80 0.10 38.95
C SER A 336 -3.58 0.24 40.27
N PRO A 337 -3.69 1.44 40.89
CA PRO A 337 -4.59 1.61 42.03
C PRO A 337 -6.06 1.34 41.70
N ILE A 338 -6.53 1.69 40.49
CA ILE A 338 -7.96 1.65 40.15
C ILE A 338 -8.40 0.30 39.57
N PHE A 339 -7.58 -0.34 38.74
CA PHE A 339 -7.90 -1.59 38.05
C PHE A 339 -7.07 -2.79 38.55
N GLY A 340 -5.96 -2.54 39.23
CA GLY A 340 -5.05 -3.55 39.77
C GLY A 340 -5.38 -3.92 41.22
N ASP A 341 -4.35 -3.89 42.07
CA ASP A 341 -4.37 -4.37 43.46
C ASP A 341 -4.70 -3.27 44.49
N GLY A 342 -5.04 -2.07 44.05
CA GLY A 342 -5.34 -0.94 44.94
C GLY A 342 -4.12 -0.11 45.35
N ASP A 343 -2.92 -0.44 44.85
CA ASP A 343 -1.69 0.25 45.21
C ASP A 343 -0.93 0.78 43.98
N TYR A 344 0.06 1.63 44.22
CA TYR A 344 0.94 2.12 43.16
C TYR A 344 1.81 0.99 42.58
N PRO A 345 2.20 1.08 41.29
CA PRO A 345 3.13 0.13 40.68
C PRO A 345 4.43 -0.01 41.48
N VAL A 346 4.98 -1.22 41.50
CA VAL A 346 6.24 -1.52 42.22
C VAL A 346 7.39 -0.66 41.71
N SER A 347 7.45 -0.38 40.40
CA SER A 347 8.47 0.48 39.80
C SER A 347 8.46 1.90 40.38
N LEU A 348 7.27 2.52 40.55
CA LEU A 348 7.14 3.84 41.17
C LEU A 348 7.51 3.82 42.65
N LYS A 349 7.08 2.79 43.39
CA LYS A 349 7.43 2.62 44.82
C LYS A 349 8.93 2.52 45.02
N LEU A 350 9.62 1.72 44.20
CA LEU A 350 11.07 1.58 44.25
C LEU A 350 11.79 2.86 43.83
N LYS A 351 11.31 3.55 42.80
CA LYS A 351 11.95 4.75 42.25
C LYS A 351 11.82 5.98 43.16
N HIS A 352 10.67 6.15 43.80
CA HIS A 352 10.35 7.38 44.55
C HIS A 352 10.37 7.20 46.07
N GLY A 353 10.33 5.96 46.56
CA GLY A 353 10.52 5.62 47.97
C GLY A 353 9.63 6.46 48.89
N ALA A 354 10.26 7.11 49.88
CA ALA A 354 9.57 7.89 50.90
C ALA A 354 8.84 9.14 50.39
N LEU A 355 9.07 9.60 49.15
CA LEU A 355 8.36 10.74 48.57
C LEU A 355 6.95 10.39 48.08
N LEU A 356 6.68 9.11 47.83
CA LEU A 356 5.38 8.64 47.34
C LEU A 356 4.41 8.49 48.51
N PRO A 357 3.24 9.16 48.50
CA PRO A 357 2.20 8.92 49.50
C PRO A 357 1.82 7.44 49.55
N MET A 358 1.54 6.92 50.75
CA MET A 358 1.18 5.52 50.94
C MET A 358 -0.32 5.36 51.12
N PHE A 359 -0.94 4.45 50.38
CA PHE A 359 -2.29 3.98 50.70
C PHE A 359 -2.26 3.08 51.93
N THR A 360 -3.13 3.36 52.89
CA THR A 360 -3.41 2.45 54.00
C THR A 360 -4.03 1.14 53.49
N ALA A 361 -4.03 0.07 54.29
CA ALA A 361 -4.62 -1.21 53.87
C ALA A 361 -6.11 -1.06 53.47
N ASP A 362 -6.86 -0.25 54.21
CA ASP A 362 -8.26 0.03 53.92
C ASP A 362 -8.42 0.89 52.64
N GLU A 363 -7.55 1.88 52.44
CA GLU A 363 -7.58 2.70 51.23
C GLU A 363 -7.27 1.88 49.98
N LYS A 364 -6.35 0.92 50.03
CA LYS A 364 -6.07 0.03 48.89
C LYS A 364 -7.32 -0.73 48.47
N LEU A 365 -8.04 -1.30 49.44
CA LEU A 365 -9.30 -2.00 49.19
C LEU A 365 -10.40 -1.06 48.69
N TRP A 366 -10.34 0.20 49.10
CA TRP A 366 -11.33 1.22 48.75
C TRP A 366 -11.11 1.83 47.35
N VAL A 367 -9.87 2.00 46.88
CA VAL A 367 -9.57 2.56 45.54
C VAL A 367 -9.57 1.50 44.43
N GLN A 368 -9.34 0.23 44.75
CA GLN A 368 -9.39 -0.82 43.73
C GLN A 368 -10.80 -1.02 43.18
N LYS A 369 -10.88 -1.34 41.89
CA LYS A 369 -12.11 -1.64 41.15
C LYS A 369 -13.15 -0.52 41.16
N THR A 370 -12.73 0.74 41.30
CA THR A 370 -13.63 1.92 41.25
C THR A 370 -13.89 2.43 39.83
N ALA A 371 -13.93 1.54 38.83
CA ALA A 371 -14.25 1.90 37.46
C ALA A 371 -14.98 0.76 36.76
N ASP A 372 -16.10 1.07 36.09
CA ASP A 372 -16.97 0.07 35.47
C ASP A 372 -16.49 -0.35 34.06
N PHE A 373 -15.56 0.43 33.49
CA PHE A 373 -14.88 0.20 32.23
C PHE A 373 -13.58 0.99 32.22
N PHE A 374 -12.64 0.64 31.33
CA PHE A 374 -11.41 1.39 31.14
C PHE A 374 -11.64 2.50 30.11
N ALA A 375 -11.34 3.74 30.43
CA ALA A 375 -11.42 4.84 29.47
C ALA A 375 -10.02 5.35 29.13
N LEU A 376 -9.60 5.20 27.87
CA LEU A 376 -8.26 5.53 27.40
C LEU A 376 -8.26 6.84 26.61
N SER A 377 -7.34 7.75 26.94
CA SER A 377 -6.97 8.88 26.09
C SER A 377 -5.65 8.56 25.39
N PHE A 378 -5.64 8.66 24.06
CA PHE A 378 -4.47 8.45 23.23
C PHE A 378 -4.38 9.52 22.14
N GLY A 379 -3.56 10.54 22.41
CA GLY A 379 -3.47 11.73 21.57
C GLY A 379 -2.18 12.53 21.78
N PRO A 380 -2.07 13.70 21.12
CA PRO A 380 -0.86 14.52 21.13
C PRO A 380 -0.45 15.00 22.53
N ASN A 381 -1.43 15.22 23.41
CA ASN A 381 -1.21 15.60 24.81
C ASN A 381 -0.37 14.59 25.60
N ASN A 382 -0.30 13.33 25.17
CA ASN A 382 0.54 12.30 25.78
C ASN A 382 1.73 11.92 24.89
N LEU A 383 1.61 12.05 23.56
CA LEU A 383 2.65 11.63 22.59
C LEU A 383 3.75 12.69 22.34
N ARG A 384 3.47 13.98 22.52
CA ARG A 384 4.42 15.08 22.25
C ARG A 384 4.96 15.80 23.50
N LEU A 385 4.76 15.23 24.68
CA LEU A 385 5.26 15.83 25.92
C LEU A 385 6.80 15.89 25.93
N HIS A 386 7.35 17.11 25.96
CA HIS A 386 8.76 17.33 26.27
C HIS A 386 9.02 16.85 27.72
N ASN A 387 10.05 16.03 27.93
CA ASN A 387 10.38 15.35 29.21
C ASN A 387 9.49 14.14 29.58
N LEU A 388 8.94 13.42 28.61
CA LEU A 388 8.36 12.09 28.88
C LEU A 388 9.37 11.21 29.62
N VAL A 389 8.86 10.38 30.53
CA VAL A 389 9.64 9.30 31.17
C VAL A 389 9.85 8.17 30.16
N GLN A 390 10.55 8.46 29.06
CA GLN A 390 10.77 7.53 27.94
C GLN A 390 11.82 6.48 28.27
N TYR A 391 12.68 6.74 29.25
CA TYR A 391 13.83 5.89 29.60
C TYR A 391 14.68 5.52 28.36
N GLU A 392 14.94 6.50 27.49
CA GLU A 392 15.68 6.35 26.23
C GLU A 392 15.03 5.41 25.19
N GLN A 393 13.77 5.02 25.41
CA GLN A 393 12.98 4.23 24.46
C GLN A 393 12.29 5.13 23.42
N THR A 394 11.84 4.52 22.33
CA THR A 394 11.29 5.27 21.18
C THR A 394 9.78 5.40 21.32
N VAL A 395 9.26 6.62 21.42
CA VAL A 395 7.80 6.86 21.42
C VAL A 395 7.23 6.61 20.03
N THR A 396 6.16 5.82 19.94
CA THR A 396 5.47 5.52 18.67
C THR A 396 3.95 5.62 18.84
N PRO A 397 3.19 6.03 17.79
CA PRO A 397 1.74 6.16 17.86
C PRO A 397 1.05 4.80 17.59
N ASP A 398 1.33 3.79 18.43
CA ASP A 398 0.75 2.44 18.34
C ASP A 398 -0.35 2.20 19.40
N LEU A 399 -1.57 2.58 19.03
CA LEU A 399 -2.79 2.40 19.82
C LEU A 399 -3.15 0.91 20.01
N ARG A 400 -2.87 0.05 19.01
CA ARG A 400 -3.16 -1.39 19.12
C ARG A 400 -2.36 -2.02 20.26
N ARG A 401 -1.07 -1.67 20.36
CA ARG A 401 -0.17 -2.21 21.37
C ARG A 401 -0.53 -1.76 22.77
N VAL A 402 -0.86 -0.48 22.99
CA VAL A 402 -1.30 -0.03 24.33
C VAL A 402 -2.64 -0.66 24.74
N LEU A 403 -3.58 -0.85 23.82
CA LEU A 403 -4.82 -1.58 24.08
C LEU A 403 -4.56 -3.05 24.47
N SER A 404 -3.64 -3.71 23.79
CA SER A 404 -3.22 -5.07 24.13
C SER A 404 -2.49 -5.14 25.47
N TRP A 405 -1.66 -4.14 25.78
CA TRP A 405 -0.99 -4.01 27.07
C TRP A 405 -2.02 -3.86 28.21
N ILE A 406 -3.03 -3.00 28.05
CA ILE A 406 -4.12 -2.84 29.02
C ILE A 406 -4.81 -4.19 29.30
N LYS A 407 -5.10 -4.96 28.24
CA LYS A 407 -5.70 -6.30 28.38
C LYS A 407 -4.81 -7.27 29.15
N LEU A 408 -3.51 -7.28 28.88
CA LEU A 408 -2.56 -8.18 29.55
C LEU A 408 -2.35 -7.77 31.02
N GLU A 409 -2.30 -6.48 31.29
CA GLU A 409 -1.98 -5.93 32.61
C GLU A 409 -3.17 -5.96 33.57
N TYR A 410 -4.36 -5.59 33.10
CA TYR A 410 -5.56 -5.43 33.94
C TYR A 410 -6.65 -6.47 33.63
N GLY A 411 -6.33 -7.48 32.83
CA GLY A 411 -7.27 -8.49 32.38
C GLY A 411 -8.23 -7.97 31.30
N ASN A 412 -9.27 -8.74 31.01
CA ASN A 412 -10.18 -8.49 29.89
C ASN A 412 -11.24 -7.42 30.19
N VAL A 413 -10.80 -6.23 30.61
CA VAL A 413 -11.66 -5.07 30.87
C VAL A 413 -12.25 -4.51 29.58
N ARG A 414 -13.50 -4.02 29.62
CA ARG A 414 -14.06 -3.29 28.48
C ARG A 414 -13.37 -1.94 28.35
N VAL A 415 -13.01 -1.55 27.14
CA VAL A 415 -12.28 -0.31 26.86
C VAL A 415 -13.12 0.66 26.02
N LEU A 416 -13.19 1.91 26.45
CA LEU A 416 -13.63 3.05 25.65
C LEU A 416 -12.39 3.84 25.24
N VAL A 417 -12.15 4.02 23.95
CA VAL A 417 -11.17 5.02 23.49
C VAL A 417 -11.85 6.39 23.60
N ALA A 418 -11.70 7.03 24.74
CA ALA A 418 -12.41 8.25 25.12
C ALA A 418 -11.83 9.51 24.45
N GLU A 419 -10.57 9.46 24.03
CA GLU A 419 -9.94 10.50 23.21
C GLU A 419 -9.02 9.80 22.20
N GLY A 420 -9.38 9.85 20.91
CA GLY A 420 -8.55 9.38 19.81
C GLY A 420 -8.44 10.43 18.70
N GLY A 421 -7.25 10.98 18.49
CA GLY A 421 -7.06 12.03 17.49
C GLY A 421 -5.65 12.59 17.43
N TRP A 422 -5.46 13.55 16.52
CA TRP A 422 -4.21 14.29 16.36
C TRP A 422 -4.49 15.80 16.25
N PHE A 423 -3.51 16.58 15.81
CA PHE A 423 -3.68 18.01 15.54
C PHE A 423 -3.04 18.40 14.20
N SER A 424 -3.49 19.53 13.67
CA SER A 424 -2.86 20.26 12.57
C SER A 424 -2.38 21.63 13.04
N ASP A 425 -1.43 22.22 12.30
CA ASP A 425 -1.06 23.62 12.53
C ASP A 425 -2.26 24.54 12.26
N ALA A 426 -2.33 25.70 12.92
CA ALA A 426 -3.46 26.63 12.80
C ALA A 426 -3.69 27.18 11.39
N GLY A 427 -2.64 27.22 10.55
CA GLY A 427 -2.74 27.61 9.15
C GLY A 427 -3.46 26.59 8.27
N VAL A 428 -3.65 25.36 8.76
CA VAL A 428 -4.49 24.35 8.11
C VAL A 428 -5.95 24.73 8.35
N GLY A 429 -6.63 25.17 7.29
CA GLY A 429 -8.04 25.52 7.32
C GLY A 429 -8.94 24.28 7.32
N ARG A 430 -9.70 24.10 6.23
CA ARG A 430 -10.68 23.00 6.10
C ARG A 430 -10.12 21.71 5.52
N GLU A 431 -8.94 21.77 4.89
CA GLU A 431 -8.28 20.64 4.25
C GLU A 431 -7.21 20.05 5.16
N ASP A 432 -7.60 19.08 5.96
CA ASP A 432 -6.79 18.45 7.00
C ASP A 432 -6.41 17.01 6.65
N THR A 433 -5.84 16.83 5.45
CA THR A 433 -5.50 15.52 4.88
C THR A 433 -4.66 14.63 5.83
N VAL A 434 -3.74 15.20 6.61
CA VAL A 434 -2.93 14.43 7.59
C VAL A 434 -3.79 13.85 8.72
N ALA A 435 -4.82 14.59 9.17
CA ALA A 435 -5.73 14.11 10.21
C ALA A 435 -6.52 12.88 9.74
N ILE A 436 -6.93 12.84 8.47
CA ILE A 436 -7.57 11.65 7.86
C ILE A 436 -6.67 10.42 7.97
N TYR A 437 -5.40 10.52 7.57
CA TYR A 437 -4.49 9.38 7.60
C TYR A 437 -4.24 8.84 9.01
N LEU A 438 -4.06 9.72 9.98
CA LEU A 438 -3.84 9.33 11.37
C LEU A 438 -5.10 8.73 11.98
N MET A 439 -6.27 9.32 11.71
CA MET A 439 -7.57 8.77 12.13
C MET A 439 -7.82 7.39 11.52
N LYS A 440 -7.57 7.23 10.21
CA LYS A 440 -7.64 5.95 9.50
C LYS A 440 -6.75 4.90 10.16
N SER A 441 -5.51 5.28 10.52
CA SER A 441 -4.57 4.40 11.20
C SER A 441 -5.06 4.01 12.60
N PHE A 442 -5.46 4.96 13.44
CA PHE A 442 -5.92 4.68 14.80
C PHE A 442 -7.19 3.83 14.82
N ILE A 443 -8.19 4.16 14.02
CA ILE A 443 -9.41 3.36 13.93
C ILE A 443 -9.09 1.93 13.46
N ASN A 444 -8.21 1.77 12.46
CA ASN A 444 -7.83 0.44 12.00
C ASN A 444 -7.03 -0.35 13.06
N GLN A 445 -6.18 0.31 13.84
CA GLN A 445 -5.48 -0.30 14.97
C GLN A 445 -6.45 -0.77 16.07
N VAL A 446 -7.51 -0.01 16.35
CA VAL A 446 -8.59 -0.45 17.25
C VAL A 446 -9.31 -1.68 16.69
N LEU A 447 -9.65 -1.67 15.40
CA LEU A 447 -10.29 -2.82 14.74
C LEU A 447 -9.42 -4.08 14.82
N GLN A 448 -8.12 -3.95 14.60
CA GLN A 448 -7.15 -5.04 14.75
C GLN A 448 -7.06 -5.53 16.20
N ALA A 449 -7.06 -4.62 17.19
CA ALA A 449 -7.06 -5.00 18.60
C ALA A 449 -8.31 -5.81 18.98
N ILE A 450 -9.48 -5.46 18.43
CA ILE A 450 -10.72 -6.23 18.63
C ILE A 450 -10.62 -7.61 17.96
N LYS A 451 -10.22 -7.65 16.68
CA LYS A 451 -10.33 -8.86 15.84
C LYS A 451 -9.21 -9.87 16.07
N PHE A 452 -7.99 -9.39 16.28
CA PHE A 452 -6.81 -10.25 16.40
C PHE A 452 -6.32 -10.39 17.84
N ASP A 453 -6.35 -9.31 18.63
CA ASP A 453 -5.83 -9.34 20.00
C ASP A 453 -6.93 -9.66 21.02
N GLY A 454 -8.21 -9.66 20.59
CA GLY A 454 -9.37 -9.95 21.41
C GLY A 454 -9.59 -8.94 22.54
N VAL A 455 -9.21 -7.67 22.33
CA VAL A 455 -9.47 -6.58 23.29
C VAL A 455 -10.93 -6.15 23.19
N GLN A 456 -11.61 -6.00 24.33
CA GLN A 456 -13.03 -5.62 24.38
C GLN A 456 -13.23 -4.10 24.24
N VAL A 457 -12.80 -3.52 23.12
CA VAL A 457 -13.10 -2.12 22.82
C VAL A 457 -14.55 -1.99 22.37
N PHE A 458 -15.33 -1.14 23.04
CA PHE A 458 -16.76 -0.97 22.76
C PHE A 458 -17.15 0.39 22.18
N GLY A 459 -16.23 1.35 22.16
CA GLY A 459 -16.46 2.67 21.57
C GLY A 459 -15.19 3.42 21.24
N TYR A 460 -15.33 4.40 20.35
CA TYR A 460 -14.27 5.29 19.90
C TYR A 460 -14.79 6.72 19.80
N THR A 461 -14.15 7.64 20.51
CA THR A 461 -14.46 9.07 20.50
C THR A 461 -13.38 9.81 19.72
N ALA A 462 -13.72 10.30 18.53
CA ALA A 462 -12.84 11.16 17.75
C ALA A 462 -12.65 12.49 18.50
N TRP A 463 -11.39 12.90 18.68
CA TRP A 463 -11.08 14.16 19.34
C TRP A 463 -10.52 15.18 18.35
N SER A 464 -11.14 16.35 18.15
CA SER A 464 -12.34 16.92 18.83
C SER A 464 -13.47 17.22 17.86
N LEU A 465 -14.66 17.55 18.36
CA LEU A 465 -15.79 17.96 17.52
C LEU A 465 -15.49 19.25 16.77
N VAL A 466 -15.12 20.32 17.48
CA VAL A 466 -14.88 21.66 16.91
C VAL A 466 -13.50 22.16 17.29
N ASP A 467 -12.91 23.03 16.46
CA ASP A 467 -11.67 23.72 16.83
C ASP A 467 -11.90 24.61 18.05
N GLY A 468 -11.03 24.52 19.04
CA GLY A 468 -11.10 25.29 20.29
C GLY A 468 -9.75 25.82 20.77
N PHE A 469 -9.69 26.23 22.03
CA PHE A 469 -8.46 26.64 22.71
C PHE A 469 -7.66 25.41 23.18
N GLU A 470 -6.46 25.20 22.65
CA GLU A 470 -5.67 23.97 22.85
C GLU A 470 -4.63 24.12 23.97
N TRP A 471 -5.08 24.54 25.15
CA TRP A 471 -4.28 24.59 26.38
C TRP A 471 -3.00 25.41 26.23
N ASN A 472 -1.83 24.83 26.51
CA ASN A 472 -0.53 25.47 26.36
C ASN A 472 -0.15 25.78 24.89
N TYR A 473 -0.90 25.29 23.91
CA TYR A 473 -0.73 25.64 22.49
C TYR A 473 -1.62 26.83 22.06
N GLY A 474 -2.55 27.27 22.90
CA GLY A 474 -3.52 28.31 22.55
C GLY A 474 -4.26 27.99 21.25
N TYR A 475 -4.26 28.92 20.29
CA TYR A 475 -4.86 28.72 18.96
C TYR A 475 -3.82 28.41 17.86
N THR A 476 -2.59 28.02 18.21
CA THR A 476 -1.53 27.71 17.23
C THR A 476 -1.70 26.34 16.57
N VAL A 477 -2.56 25.50 17.13
CA VAL A 477 -2.92 24.18 16.61
C VAL A 477 -4.44 24.02 16.57
N ARG A 478 -4.92 23.07 15.77
CA ARG A 478 -6.34 22.76 15.57
C ARG A 478 -6.55 21.26 15.69
N ARG A 479 -7.62 20.84 16.38
CA ARG A 479 -7.97 19.43 16.58
C ARG A 479 -9.40 19.09 16.17
N GLY A 480 -10.22 20.08 15.83
CA GLY A 480 -11.63 19.89 15.52
C GLY A 480 -11.84 19.19 14.18
N LEU A 481 -12.84 18.31 14.14
CA LEU A 481 -13.45 17.82 12.90
C LEU A 481 -14.17 18.94 12.14
N PHE A 482 -14.66 19.95 12.86
CA PHE A 482 -15.26 21.16 12.31
C PHE A 482 -14.32 22.35 12.52
N TYR A 483 -14.06 23.04 11.42
CA TYR A 483 -13.29 24.28 11.39
C TYR A 483 -14.14 25.41 11.99
N VAL A 484 -13.52 26.17 12.90
CA VAL A 484 -14.05 27.42 13.45
C VAL A 484 -13.10 28.55 13.09
N ASP A 485 -13.64 29.56 12.41
CA ASP A 485 -12.92 30.81 12.17
C ASP A 485 -13.02 31.69 13.41
N PHE A 486 -11.91 31.77 14.18
CA PHE A 486 -11.87 32.55 15.40
C PHE A 486 -11.85 34.07 15.17
N SER A 487 -11.73 34.54 13.91
CA SER A 487 -11.89 35.94 13.54
C SER A 487 -13.35 36.31 13.24
N ASN A 488 -14.18 35.31 12.91
CA ASN A 488 -15.59 35.51 12.61
C ASN A 488 -16.42 35.49 13.92
N PRO A 489 -17.20 36.54 14.21
CA PRO A 489 -18.02 36.58 15.42
C PRO A 489 -19.07 35.45 15.48
N ASN A 490 -19.53 34.93 14.34
CA ASN A 490 -20.56 33.88 14.30
C ASN A 490 -20.01 32.48 14.62
N ARG A 491 -18.69 32.28 14.67
CA ARG A 491 -18.04 31.00 15.02
C ARG A 491 -18.63 29.76 14.32
N THR A 492 -19.08 29.89 13.08
CA THR A 492 -19.81 28.83 12.36
C THR A 492 -18.99 27.55 12.24
N ARG A 493 -19.63 26.40 12.54
CA ARG A 493 -19.01 25.08 12.45
C ARG A 493 -19.00 24.61 11.00
N THR A 494 -17.84 24.64 10.35
CA THR A 494 -17.71 24.17 8.96
C THR A 494 -17.02 22.81 8.90
N PRO A 495 -17.62 21.75 8.32
CA PRO A 495 -17.00 20.42 8.30
C PRO A 495 -15.67 20.44 7.54
N LYS A 496 -14.63 19.87 8.15
CA LYS A 496 -13.35 19.60 7.48
C LYS A 496 -13.42 18.31 6.67
N THR A 497 -12.37 18.03 5.91
CA THR A 497 -12.27 16.77 5.18
C THR A 497 -12.19 15.55 6.11
N SER A 498 -11.65 15.70 7.32
CA SER A 498 -11.70 14.67 8.36
C SER A 498 -13.12 14.40 8.88
N ALA A 499 -14.01 15.40 8.97
CA ALA A 499 -15.41 15.19 9.35
C ALA A 499 -16.15 14.37 8.28
N GLN A 500 -15.93 14.68 7.01
CA GLN A 500 -16.47 13.92 5.89
C GLN A 500 -15.97 12.46 5.91
N TYR A 501 -14.66 12.27 6.13
CA TYR A 501 -14.09 10.93 6.26
C TYR A 501 -14.69 10.15 7.43
N TYR A 502 -14.74 10.76 8.62
CA TYR A 502 -15.24 10.11 9.83
C TYR A 502 -16.71 9.74 9.71
N ARG A 503 -17.54 10.60 9.11
CA ARG A 503 -18.94 10.30 8.79
C ARG A 503 -19.07 9.01 7.98
N HIS A 504 -18.28 8.82 6.92
CA HIS A 504 -18.32 7.59 6.14
C HIS A 504 -17.96 6.36 6.98
N VAL A 505 -16.89 6.44 7.78
CA VAL A 505 -16.48 5.33 8.66
C VAL A 505 -17.56 4.98 9.68
N VAL A 506 -18.23 5.97 10.25
CA VAL A 506 -19.32 5.77 11.22
C VAL A 506 -20.55 5.14 10.54
N CYS A 507 -20.96 5.65 9.39
CA CYS A 507 -22.09 5.11 8.61
C CYS A 507 -21.85 3.64 8.19
N ASP A 508 -20.63 3.34 7.76
CA ASP A 508 -20.23 2.00 7.30
C ASP A 508 -19.85 1.06 8.46
N ASN A 509 -19.84 1.56 9.69
CA ASN A 509 -19.38 0.87 10.89
C ASN A 509 -17.98 0.24 10.72
N GLY A 510 -17.04 0.96 10.11
CA GLY A 510 -15.67 0.51 9.89
C GLY A 510 -15.20 0.64 8.44
N PHE A 511 -14.52 -0.39 7.94
CA PHE A 511 -13.91 -0.44 6.61
C PHE A 511 -14.43 -1.65 5.84
N PRO A 512 -15.73 -1.70 5.48
CA PRO A 512 -16.29 -2.84 4.79
C PRO A 512 -15.51 -3.14 3.51
N ARG A 513 -15.42 -4.43 3.17
CA ARG A 513 -14.83 -4.85 1.89
C ARG A 513 -15.73 -4.36 0.77
N ASP A 514 -15.17 -3.52 -0.09
CA ASP A 514 -15.84 -3.06 -1.31
C ASP A 514 -16.14 -4.26 -2.22
N GLU A 515 -17.25 -4.25 -2.96
CA GLU A 515 -17.54 -5.28 -3.97
C GLU A 515 -16.44 -5.35 -5.03
N SER A 516 -15.76 -4.23 -5.31
CA SER A 516 -14.58 -4.17 -6.18
C SER A 516 -13.40 -5.02 -5.67
N SER A 517 -13.36 -5.36 -4.37
CA SER A 517 -12.32 -6.20 -3.77
C SER A 517 -12.58 -7.70 -3.87
N ARG A 518 -13.78 -8.14 -4.26
CA ARG A 518 -14.12 -9.57 -4.37
C ARG A 518 -13.25 -10.25 -5.45
N GLU A 519 -12.76 -11.45 -5.16
CA GLU A 519 -12.10 -12.26 -6.19
C GLU A 519 -13.10 -12.64 -7.28
N VAL A 520 -12.67 -12.48 -8.54
CA VAL A 520 -13.39 -12.94 -9.72
C VAL A 520 -12.78 -14.25 -10.19
N LYS A 521 -13.63 -15.24 -10.46
CA LYS A 521 -13.20 -16.49 -11.06
C LYS A 521 -13.30 -16.41 -12.57
N GLY A 522 -12.26 -16.85 -13.27
CA GLY A 522 -12.10 -16.64 -14.70
C GLY A 522 -10.76 -17.08 -15.24
N HIS A 523 -10.64 -17.01 -16.56
CA HIS A 523 -9.44 -17.38 -17.29
C HIS A 523 -8.99 -16.22 -18.17
N PHE A 524 -7.68 -16.04 -18.31
CA PHE A 524 -7.07 -15.25 -19.37
C PHE A 524 -7.13 -15.99 -20.70
N PRO A 525 -6.97 -15.29 -21.85
CA PRO A 525 -6.89 -15.91 -23.16
C PRO A 525 -5.82 -17.01 -23.25
N CYS A 526 -6.00 -18.02 -24.11
CA CYS A 526 -5.04 -19.13 -24.23
C CYS A 526 -3.68 -18.72 -24.81
N ASP A 527 -3.62 -17.61 -25.54
CA ASP A 527 -2.42 -16.98 -26.08
C ASP A 527 -1.81 -15.92 -25.13
N PHE A 528 -2.31 -15.82 -23.90
CA PHE A 528 -1.82 -14.86 -22.92
C PHE A 528 -0.34 -15.05 -22.59
N HIS A 529 0.43 -13.96 -22.60
CA HIS A 529 1.86 -13.99 -22.31
C HIS A 529 2.10 -14.12 -20.80
N TRP A 530 2.52 -15.32 -20.38
CA TRP A 530 3.08 -15.53 -19.06
C TRP A 530 4.60 -15.34 -19.12
N GLY A 531 5.09 -14.23 -18.57
CA GLY A 531 6.47 -13.82 -18.77
C GLY A 531 7.31 -13.63 -17.51
N ILE A 532 8.64 -13.74 -17.67
CA ILE A 532 9.61 -13.37 -16.62
C ILE A 532 10.70 -12.47 -17.22
N VAL A 533 11.17 -11.51 -16.42
CA VAL A 533 12.22 -10.57 -16.82
C VAL A 533 13.60 -10.95 -16.29
N HIS A 534 14.63 -10.82 -17.13
CA HIS A 534 16.03 -11.05 -16.75
C HIS A 534 17.02 -10.10 -17.45
N PHE A 535 18.23 -9.97 -16.90
CA PHE A 535 19.29 -9.14 -17.46
C PHE A 535 20.71 -9.68 -17.22
N TYR A 536 21.58 -9.43 -18.22
CA TYR A 536 23.03 -9.59 -18.37
C TYR A 536 23.53 -10.74 -19.28
N PRO A 537 24.51 -10.45 -20.17
CA PRO A 537 25.23 -11.45 -20.97
C PRO A 537 26.36 -12.14 -20.19
N PHE A 538 26.73 -13.35 -20.62
CA PHE A 538 27.82 -14.15 -20.02
C PHE A 538 28.98 -14.36 -21.00
N SER A 539 30.20 -14.53 -20.48
CA SER A 539 31.39 -14.81 -21.28
C SER A 539 31.42 -16.26 -21.81
N PRO A 540 31.88 -16.48 -23.05
CA PRO A 540 32.04 -17.82 -23.61
C PRO A 540 33.30 -18.54 -23.06
N GLN A 541 33.31 -19.86 -23.18
CA GLN A 541 34.50 -20.71 -23.01
C GLN A 541 35.32 -20.80 -24.31
N PHE A 542 36.56 -21.30 -24.23
CA PHE A 542 37.49 -21.45 -25.37
C PHE A 542 37.90 -20.13 -26.03
N THR A 543 37.95 -19.05 -25.25
CA THR A 543 38.29 -17.70 -25.72
C THR A 543 39.78 -17.38 -25.67
N ASP A 544 40.56 -18.10 -24.88
CA ASP A 544 41.99 -17.85 -24.71
C ASP A 544 42.79 -18.54 -25.82
N PRO A 545 43.42 -17.79 -26.74
CA PRO A 545 44.22 -18.36 -27.81
C PRO A 545 45.65 -18.67 -27.37
N HIS A 546 46.06 -18.33 -26.14
CA HIS A 546 47.45 -18.49 -25.71
C HIS A 546 47.76 -19.93 -25.33
N LEU A 547 48.96 -20.38 -25.72
CA LEU A 547 49.50 -21.65 -25.26
C LEU A 547 50.20 -21.43 -23.91
N TYR A 548 49.93 -22.30 -22.94
CA TYR A 548 50.58 -22.27 -21.63
C TYR A 548 51.44 -23.52 -21.42
N SER A 549 52.62 -23.33 -20.84
CA SER A 549 53.41 -24.42 -20.26
C SER A 549 52.93 -24.66 -18.83
N TRP A 550 52.53 -25.90 -18.52
CA TRP A 550 52.03 -26.27 -17.20
C TRP A 550 53.12 -26.96 -16.38
N ASN A 551 53.48 -26.37 -15.24
CA ASN A 551 54.46 -26.93 -14.32
C ASN A 551 53.85 -28.04 -13.44
N LEU A 552 53.53 -29.18 -14.05
CA LEU A 552 52.79 -30.28 -13.41
C LEU A 552 53.54 -30.90 -12.21
N THR A 553 54.87 -30.95 -12.27
CA THR A 553 55.72 -31.57 -11.23
C THR A 553 56.25 -30.57 -10.20
N GLY A 554 55.95 -29.27 -10.36
CA GLY A 554 56.41 -28.19 -9.49
C GLY A 554 55.26 -27.53 -8.73
N ASP A 555 55.12 -26.22 -8.88
CA ASP A 555 54.12 -25.39 -8.19
C ASP A 555 52.72 -25.43 -8.82
N GLY A 556 52.54 -26.17 -9.93
CA GLY A 556 51.27 -26.29 -10.64
C GLY A 556 50.90 -25.06 -11.47
N SER A 557 51.78 -24.07 -11.62
CA SER A 557 51.49 -22.82 -12.32
C SER A 557 51.48 -22.98 -13.86
N LEU A 558 50.72 -22.10 -14.52
CA LEU A 558 50.62 -22.00 -15.99
C LEU A 558 51.40 -20.77 -16.47
N HIS A 559 52.43 -20.98 -17.28
CA HIS A 559 53.22 -19.89 -17.87
C HIS A 559 52.89 -19.72 -19.36
N PRO A 560 52.42 -18.55 -19.82
CA PRO A 560 52.13 -18.33 -21.22
C PRO A 560 53.42 -18.41 -22.05
N VAL A 561 53.37 -19.12 -23.18
CA VAL A 561 54.49 -19.21 -24.13
C VAL A 561 54.50 -17.94 -24.97
N PRO A 562 55.53 -17.08 -24.85
CA PRO A 562 55.55 -15.79 -25.54
C PRO A 562 55.49 -15.95 -27.06
N GLY A 563 54.60 -15.19 -27.70
CA GLY A 563 54.48 -15.13 -29.17
C GLY A 563 53.69 -16.25 -29.83
N VAL A 564 53.23 -17.28 -29.08
CA VAL A 564 52.45 -18.39 -29.64
C VAL A 564 50.95 -18.19 -29.41
N LYS A 565 50.18 -18.16 -30.51
CA LYS A 565 48.72 -18.17 -30.49
C LYS A 565 48.19 -19.35 -31.28
N LEU A 566 47.30 -20.12 -30.66
CA LEU A 566 46.64 -21.27 -31.29
C LEU A 566 45.41 -20.81 -32.08
N HIS A 567 45.05 -21.57 -33.11
CA HIS A 567 43.76 -21.42 -33.78
C HIS A 567 42.66 -22.02 -32.91
N THR A 568 41.75 -21.17 -32.42
CA THR A 568 40.56 -21.61 -31.70
C THR A 568 39.50 -22.11 -32.68
N ARG A 569 38.74 -23.14 -32.28
CA ARG A 569 37.61 -23.64 -33.07
C ARG A 569 36.54 -22.56 -33.24
N GLN A 570 35.68 -22.70 -34.26
CA GLN A 570 34.50 -21.82 -34.37
C GLN A 570 33.63 -21.94 -33.12
N ALA A 571 33.28 -20.79 -32.53
CA ALA A 571 32.49 -20.75 -31.31
C ALA A 571 31.04 -21.23 -31.56
N GLN A 572 30.53 -22.03 -30.63
CA GLN A 572 29.19 -22.62 -30.65
C GLN A 572 28.36 -22.10 -29.48
N CYS A 573 27.03 -22.19 -29.57
CA CYS A 573 26.15 -21.73 -28.47
C CYS A 573 26.37 -22.48 -27.15
N THR A 574 26.89 -23.71 -27.21
CA THR A 574 27.28 -24.50 -26.03
C THR A 574 28.47 -23.93 -25.27
N ASP A 575 29.25 -23.03 -25.88
CA ASP A 575 30.40 -22.40 -25.23
C ASP A 575 29.97 -21.41 -24.14
N TYR A 576 28.72 -20.97 -24.15
CA TYR A 576 28.13 -20.14 -23.11
C TYR A 576 27.40 -21.00 -22.07
N LEU A 577 28.15 -21.63 -21.16
CA LEU A 577 27.60 -22.56 -20.15
C LEU A 577 26.41 -21.99 -19.35
N ALA A 578 26.44 -20.69 -19.09
CA ALA A 578 25.40 -20.02 -18.32
C ALA A 578 24.03 -19.99 -19.04
N ILE A 579 24.00 -19.95 -20.39
CA ILE A 579 22.74 -19.92 -21.16
C ILE A 579 21.88 -21.14 -20.84
N ARG A 580 22.47 -22.34 -20.87
CA ARG A 580 21.73 -23.58 -20.65
C ARG A 580 21.17 -23.69 -19.23
N GLY A 581 21.98 -23.35 -18.22
CA GLY A 581 21.53 -23.37 -16.82
C GLY A 581 20.41 -22.37 -16.58
N HIS A 582 20.54 -21.19 -17.17
CA HIS A 582 19.58 -20.10 -17.04
C HIS A 582 18.25 -20.36 -17.75
N ILE A 583 18.28 -20.88 -18.98
CA ILE A 583 17.07 -21.24 -19.72
C ILE A 583 16.34 -22.41 -19.04
N ARG A 584 17.07 -23.38 -18.47
CA ARG A 584 16.46 -24.44 -17.65
C ARG A 584 15.76 -23.87 -16.41
N LEU A 585 16.38 -22.91 -15.74
CA LEU A 585 15.79 -22.21 -14.60
C LEU A 585 14.49 -21.52 -15.01
N PHE A 586 14.53 -20.78 -16.13
CA PHE A 586 13.35 -20.13 -16.69
C PHE A 586 12.26 -21.14 -17.08
N ALA A 587 12.59 -22.20 -17.83
CA ALA A 587 11.64 -23.23 -18.24
C ALA A 587 10.97 -23.91 -17.03
N SER A 588 11.70 -24.04 -15.91
CA SER A 588 11.11 -24.56 -14.68
C SER A 588 10.03 -23.65 -14.08
N SER A 589 9.94 -22.37 -14.43
CA SER A 589 8.84 -21.52 -13.94
C SER A 589 7.47 -21.87 -14.57
N GLY A 590 7.46 -22.47 -15.76
CA GLY A 590 6.27 -22.67 -16.59
C GLY A 590 5.91 -21.49 -17.50
N ALA A 591 6.61 -20.35 -17.39
CA ALA A 591 6.36 -19.18 -18.23
C ALA A 591 6.69 -19.44 -19.71
N SER A 592 5.90 -18.87 -20.62
CA SER A 592 6.05 -19.02 -22.08
C SER A 592 6.91 -17.93 -22.71
N HIS A 593 7.01 -16.75 -22.09
CA HIS A 593 7.70 -15.59 -22.66
C HIS A 593 8.88 -15.13 -21.81
N TYR A 594 10.01 -14.91 -22.45
CA TYR A 594 11.24 -14.49 -21.80
C TYR A 594 11.65 -13.09 -22.24
N ARG A 595 11.63 -12.14 -21.29
CA ARG A 595 11.94 -10.74 -21.53
C ARG A 595 13.36 -10.40 -21.09
N PHE A 596 14.18 -9.90 -22.00
CA PHE A 596 15.55 -9.46 -21.69
C PHE A 596 15.99 -8.27 -22.53
N ALA A 597 17.00 -7.55 -22.04
CA ALA A 597 17.57 -6.40 -22.74
C ALA A 597 18.92 -6.70 -23.37
N LEU A 598 19.12 -6.10 -24.55
CA LEU A 598 20.42 -5.96 -25.19
C LEU A 598 21.23 -4.87 -24.47
N ASN A 599 22.55 -4.90 -24.66
CA ASN A 599 23.45 -3.88 -24.17
C ASN A 599 24.05 -3.13 -25.36
N TRP A 600 23.52 -1.93 -25.63
CA TRP A 600 23.97 -1.10 -26.75
C TRP A 600 25.47 -0.78 -26.68
N SER A 601 25.95 -0.34 -25.51
CA SER A 601 27.37 -0.05 -25.29
C SER A 601 28.30 -1.27 -25.49
N LEU A 602 27.77 -2.49 -25.35
CA LEU A 602 28.52 -3.71 -25.61
C LEU A 602 28.52 -4.09 -27.10
N ILE A 603 27.39 -3.91 -27.79
CA ILE A 603 27.23 -4.28 -29.21
C ILE A 603 27.97 -3.29 -30.11
N LEU A 604 27.81 -1.98 -29.86
CA LEU A 604 28.46 -0.89 -30.60
C LEU A 604 29.24 -0.01 -29.62
N PRO A 605 30.46 -0.39 -29.20
CA PRO A 605 31.24 0.37 -28.23
C PRO A 605 31.54 1.82 -28.67
N GLN A 606 31.71 2.04 -29.97
CA GLN A 606 31.95 3.37 -30.55
C GLN A 606 30.66 4.15 -30.85
N GLY A 607 29.49 3.52 -30.71
CA GLY A 607 28.20 4.11 -31.06
C GLY A 607 27.82 4.04 -32.54
N ASP A 608 28.72 3.59 -33.40
CA ASP A 608 28.53 3.39 -34.83
C ASP A 608 28.89 1.96 -35.27
N ARG A 609 28.76 1.67 -36.57
CA ARG A 609 29.06 0.35 -37.16
C ARG A 609 30.54 0.09 -37.45
N SER A 610 31.45 0.99 -37.08
CA SER A 610 32.89 0.85 -37.37
C SER A 610 33.51 -0.34 -36.64
N ASN A 611 33.04 -0.64 -35.43
CA ASN A 611 33.55 -1.71 -34.58
C ASN A 611 32.40 -2.48 -33.91
N VAL A 612 31.71 -3.30 -34.70
CA VAL A 612 30.62 -4.15 -34.20
C VAL A 612 31.18 -5.30 -33.38
N ASN A 613 30.72 -5.46 -32.14
CA ASN A 613 31.06 -6.60 -31.30
C ASN A 613 30.24 -7.84 -31.71
N THR A 614 30.81 -8.62 -32.63
CA THR A 614 30.19 -9.83 -33.17
C THR A 614 29.99 -10.94 -32.14
N GLU A 615 30.84 -11.01 -31.10
CA GLU A 615 30.69 -11.99 -30.02
C GLU A 615 29.48 -11.68 -29.12
N ALA A 616 29.19 -10.40 -28.87
CA ALA A 616 27.98 -9.99 -28.15
C ALA A 616 26.72 -10.35 -28.95
N LEU A 617 26.70 -10.08 -30.26
CA LEU A 617 25.60 -10.48 -31.14
C LEU A 617 25.42 -12.00 -31.19
N ARG A 618 26.53 -12.76 -31.26
CA ARG A 618 26.50 -14.22 -31.20
C ARG A 618 25.88 -14.72 -29.90
N TYR A 619 26.26 -14.14 -28.75
CA TYR A 619 25.66 -14.48 -27.46
C TYR A 619 24.12 -14.32 -27.49
N TYR A 620 23.63 -13.16 -27.92
CA TYR A 620 22.17 -12.91 -27.97
C TYR A 620 21.47 -13.83 -28.97
N ARG A 621 22.07 -14.07 -30.14
CA ARG A 621 21.55 -15.06 -31.11
C ARG A 621 21.47 -16.45 -30.51
N CYS A 622 22.47 -16.86 -29.72
CA CYS A 622 22.46 -18.14 -29.04
C CYS A 622 21.36 -18.24 -27.99
N VAL A 623 21.14 -17.20 -27.17
CA VAL A 623 20.00 -17.14 -26.24
C VAL A 623 18.68 -17.34 -26.98
N LEU A 624 18.46 -16.58 -28.05
CA LEU A 624 17.24 -16.65 -28.86
C LEU A 624 17.04 -18.02 -29.53
N THR A 625 18.12 -18.61 -30.03
CA THR A 625 18.09 -19.95 -30.65
C THR A 625 17.74 -21.03 -29.63
N GLU A 626 18.33 -20.98 -28.42
CA GLU A 626 18.04 -21.93 -27.36
C GLU A 626 16.62 -21.76 -26.79
N LEU A 627 16.09 -20.53 -26.69
CA LEU A 627 14.68 -20.30 -26.36
C LEU A 627 13.77 -20.93 -27.41
N LYS A 628 14.05 -20.71 -28.69
CA LYS A 628 13.22 -21.24 -29.77
C LYS A 628 13.23 -22.77 -29.84
N LYS A 629 14.35 -23.42 -29.48
CA LYS A 629 14.44 -24.89 -29.36
C LYS A 629 13.50 -25.48 -28.32
N LEU A 630 13.12 -24.70 -27.32
CA LEU A 630 12.21 -25.09 -26.24
C LEU A 630 10.78 -24.55 -26.44
N ASP A 631 10.49 -24.01 -27.63
CA ASP A 631 9.23 -23.34 -27.96
C ASP A 631 8.87 -22.19 -27.01
N LEU A 632 9.90 -21.49 -26.52
CA LEU A 632 9.77 -20.29 -25.69
C LEU A 632 9.90 -19.04 -26.56
N GLU A 633 9.08 -18.04 -26.27
CA GLU A 633 9.07 -16.77 -27.00
C GLU A 633 9.99 -15.74 -26.34
N ALA A 634 10.57 -14.85 -27.15
CA ALA A 634 11.46 -13.81 -26.68
C ALA A 634 10.87 -12.41 -26.88
N VAL A 635 10.92 -11.60 -25.82
CA VAL A 635 10.67 -10.16 -25.87
C VAL A 635 11.98 -9.42 -25.66
N VAL A 636 12.47 -8.75 -26.70
CA VAL A 636 13.82 -8.16 -26.70
C VAL A 636 13.74 -6.64 -26.57
N ILE A 637 14.47 -6.10 -25.58
CA ILE A 637 14.60 -4.66 -25.35
C ILE A 637 15.89 -4.17 -26.02
N LEU A 638 15.79 -3.21 -26.96
CA LEU A 638 16.95 -2.64 -27.64
C LEU A 638 17.80 -1.78 -26.69
N TYR A 639 17.16 -0.91 -25.91
CA TYR A 639 17.81 -0.04 -24.96
C TYR A 639 17.13 -0.07 -23.59
N TYR A 640 17.93 -0.43 -22.57
CA TYR A 640 17.52 -0.42 -21.16
C TYR A 640 18.43 0.55 -20.40
N PRO A 641 17.93 1.69 -19.91
CA PRO A 641 18.72 2.63 -19.15
C PRO A 641 19.13 2.04 -17.81
N THR A 642 20.43 1.94 -17.57
CA THR A 642 20.97 1.50 -16.29
C THR A 642 21.31 2.73 -15.44
N HIS A 643 20.39 3.17 -14.57
CA HIS A 643 20.59 4.34 -13.70
C HIS A 643 21.83 4.28 -12.80
N ARG A 644 22.36 3.08 -12.54
CA ARG A 644 23.61 2.88 -11.78
C ARG A 644 24.88 2.99 -12.63
N ALA A 645 24.77 2.92 -13.95
CA ALA A 645 25.92 3.07 -14.84
C ALA A 645 26.10 4.55 -15.19
N PRO A 646 27.32 5.12 -15.08
CA PRO A 646 27.57 6.54 -15.35
C PRO A 646 27.11 6.97 -16.75
N ASN A 647 27.25 6.08 -17.74
CA ASN A 647 26.88 6.33 -19.13
C ASN A 647 25.40 6.07 -19.45
N GLN A 648 24.55 5.76 -18.46
CA GLN A 648 23.13 5.46 -18.67
C GLN A 648 22.87 4.30 -19.66
N GLY A 649 23.85 3.43 -19.89
CA GLY A 649 23.77 2.35 -20.89
C GLY A 649 24.07 2.76 -22.34
N LEU A 650 24.43 4.03 -22.59
CA LEU A 650 24.86 4.52 -23.90
C LEU A 650 26.32 4.14 -24.19
N PRO A 651 26.70 3.92 -25.46
CA PRO A 651 28.09 3.89 -25.89
C PRO A 651 28.88 5.12 -25.39
N GLY A 652 30.13 4.92 -25.00
CA GLY A 652 30.97 5.96 -24.39
C GLY A 652 31.01 7.27 -25.19
N PRO A 653 31.28 7.23 -26.52
CA PRO A 653 31.30 8.43 -27.35
C PRO A 653 29.96 9.17 -27.44
N LEU A 654 28.83 8.46 -27.50
CA LEU A 654 27.50 9.07 -27.54
C LEU A 654 27.14 9.73 -26.20
N HIS A 655 27.52 9.10 -25.09
CA HIS A 655 27.34 9.72 -23.77
C HIS A 655 28.17 11.01 -23.65
N ALA A 656 29.44 10.96 -24.06
CA ALA A 656 30.36 12.10 -24.00
C ALA A 656 29.92 13.28 -24.90
N SER A 657 29.20 13.02 -25.99
CA SER A 657 28.68 14.04 -26.91
C SER A 657 27.35 14.67 -26.48
N GLY A 658 26.90 14.40 -25.25
CA GLY A 658 25.66 14.96 -24.67
C GLY A 658 24.52 13.95 -24.52
N GLY A 659 24.72 12.69 -24.90
CA GLY A 659 23.75 11.61 -24.72
C GLY A 659 22.40 11.92 -25.36
N TRP A 660 21.30 11.73 -24.62
CA TRP A 660 19.95 12.00 -25.12
C TRP A 660 19.62 13.48 -25.30
N LEU A 661 20.48 14.42 -24.90
CA LEU A 661 20.31 15.84 -25.24
C LEU A 661 20.75 16.14 -26.67
N ASN A 662 21.61 15.29 -27.26
CA ASN A 662 22.11 15.46 -28.62
C ASN A 662 21.25 14.67 -29.61
N TYR A 663 20.80 15.34 -30.68
CA TYR A 663 20.00 14.71 -31.74
C TYR A 663 20.78 13.63 -32.50
N SER A 664 22.11 13.68 -32.56
CA SER A 664 22.92 12.62 -33.20
C SER A 664 22.70 11.24 -32.57
N THR A 665 22.37 11.19 -31.28
CA THR A 665 22.02 9.94 -30.57
C THR A 665 20.76 9.29 -31.15
N VAL A 666 19.82 10.08 -31.68
CA VAL A 666 18.59 9.60 -32.33
C VAL A 666 18.94 8.81 -33.60
N GLN A 667 19.85 9.35 -34.40
CA GLN A 667 20.31 8.71 -35.64
C GLN A 667 21.13 7.45 -35.32
N ALA A 668 22.05 7.53 -34.37
CA ALA A 668 22.83 6.38 -33.92
C ALA A 668 21.94 5.26 -33.37
N PHE A 669 20.87 5.59 -32.64
CA PHE A 669 19.90 4.61 -32.16
C PHE A 669 19.15 3.92 -33.30
N GLN A 670 18.78 4.67 -34.35
CA GLN A 670 18.14 4.10 -35.54
C GLN A 670 19.08 3.10 -36.26
N GLU A 671 20.36 3.43 -36.42
CA GLU A 671 21.35 2.53 -37.04
C GLU A 671 21.63 1.28 -36.20
N TYR A 672 21.64 1.43 -34.88
CA TYR A 672 21.74 0.33 -33.92
C TYR A 672 20.52 -0.58 -33.98
N ALA A 673 19.31 -0.02 -34.01
CA ALA A 673 18.07 -0.78 -34.17
C ALA A 673 18.07 -1.57 -35.49
N ALA A 674 18.47 -0.94 -36.60
CA ALA A 674 18.62 -1.59 -37.90
C ALA A 674 19.53 -2.83 -37.83
N LEU A 675 20.68 -2.71 -37.15
CA LEU A 675 21.62 -3.84 -36.98
C LEU A 675 20.97 -4.96 -36.17
N CYS A 676 20.28 -4.63 -35.08
CA CYS A 676 19.63 -5.63 -34.23
C CYS A 676 18.49 -6.35 -34.96
N TYR A 677 17.67 -5.63 -35.71
CA TYR A 677 16.59 -6.22 -36.50
C TYR A 677 17.14 -7.16 -37.58
N GLN A 678 18.21 -6.77 -38.26
CA GLN A 678 18.86 -7.61 -39.26
C GLN A 678 19.47 -8.88 -38.64
N GLU A 679 20.21 -8.75 -37.53
CA GLU A 679 20.99 -9.86 -36.97
C GLU A 679 20.18 -10.81 -36.08
N LEU A 680 19.09 -10.32 -35.45
CA LEU A 680 18.31 -11.05 -34.44
C LEU A 680 16.82 -11.19 -34.80
N GLY A 681 16.30 -10.38 -35.74
CA GLY A 681 14.90 -10.34 -36.15
C GLY A 681 14.23 -11.69 -36.42
N PRO A 682 14.90 -12.67 -37.10
CA PRO A 682 14.28 -13.96 -37.40
C PRO A 682 13.80 -14.77 -36.19
N TRP A 683 14.27 -14.45 -34.98
CA TRP A 683 13.92 -15.15 -33.74
C TRP A 683 13.06 -14.33 -32.77
N VAL A 684 12.77 -13.06 -33.07
CA VAL A 684 12.12 -12.13 -32.12
C VAL A 684 10.74 -11.75 -32.63
N GLN A 685 9.71 -12.03 -31.83
CA GLN A 685 8.31 -11.70 -32.14
C GLN A 685 7.84 -10.38 -31.51
N TYR A 686 8.52 -9.93 -30.45
CA TYR A 686 8.18 -8.69 -29.76
C TYR A 686 9.45 -7.88 -29.47
N TRP A 687 9.45 -6.63 -29.93
CA TRP A 687 10.50 -5.67 -29.70
C TRP A 687 10.02 -4.55 -28.79
N ILE A 688 10.84 -4.21 -27.80
CA ILE A 688 10.71 -2.99 -27.01
C ILE A 688 11.90 -2.11 -27.39
N THR A 689 11.67 -0.94 -27.97
CA THR A 689 12.78 -0.06 -28.37
C THR A 689 13.49 0.50 -27.14
N ILE A 690 12.73 1.09 -26.21
CA ILE A 690 13.26 1.76 -25.03
C ILE A 690 12.44 1.33 -23.82
N ASN A 691 13.12 0.94 -22.74
CA ASN A 691 12.49 0.63 -21.46
C ASN A 691 12.51 1.83 -20.51
N GLU A 692 11.34 2.20 -19.99
CA GLU A 692 11.09 3.27 -19.03
C GLU A 692 11.73 4.62 -19.40
N PRO A 693 11.55 5.12 -20.64
CA PRO A 693 12.10 6.43 -21.02
C PRO A 693 11.55 7.57 -20.15
N ASN A 694 10.35 7.45 -19.60
CA ASN A 694 9.78 8.44 -18.68
C ASN A 694 10.55 8.55 -17.35
N ARG A 695 11.12 7.46 -16.84
CA ARG A 695 12.00 7.48 -15.66
C ARG A 695 13.42 7.93 -15.99
N LEU A 696 13.89 7.66 -17.22
CA LEU A 696 15.18 8.15 -17.69
C LEU A 696 15.23 9.68 -17.76
N VAL A 697 14.12 10.31 -18.16
CA VAL A 697 14.03 11.78 -18.21
C VAL A 697 14.25 12.43 -16.84
N ASP A 698 13.93 11.75 -15.74
CA ASP A 698 14.12 12.31 -14.39
C ASP A 698 15.58 12.41 -13.94
N VAL A 699 16.53 11.81 -14.67
CA VAL A 699 17.97 11.95 -14.42
C VAL A 699 18.46 13.36 -14.75
N TYR A 700 17.75 14.12 -15.59
CA TYR A 700 18.14 15.47 -16.00
C TYR A 700 17.64 16.54 -15.01
N SER A 701 18.50 17.50 -14.68
CA SER A 701 18.31 18.39 -13.52
C SER A 701 17.35 19.55 -13.77
N ASN A 702 17.32 20.10 -14.99
CA ASN A 702 16.48 21.26 -15.33
C ASN A 702 15.37 20.89 -16.32
N GLY A 703 14.28 21.68 -16.30
CA GLY A 703 13.12 21.41 -17.14
C GLY A 703 13.45 21.33 -18.63
N LYS A 704 14.30 22.24 -19.16
CA LYS A 704 14.64 22.28 -20.59
C LYS A 704 15.32 20.98 -21.06
N GLU A 705 16.27 20.47 -20.29
CA GLU A 705 16.94 19.19 -20.57
C GLU A 705 15.97 18.01 -20.52
N LYS A 706 15.08 17.98 -19.52
CA LYS A 706 14.03 16.95 -19.43
C LYS A 706 13.18 16.89 -20.71
N HIS A 707 12.76 18.06 -21.23
CA HIS A 707 11.98 18.12 -22.46
C HIS A 707 12.79 17.70 -23.69
N GLN A 708 14.03 18.17 -23.81
CA GLN A 708 14.89 17.82 -24.95
C GLN A 708 15.20 16.32 -24.98
N ALA A 709 15.51 15.72 -23.83
CA ALA A 709 15.72 14.28 -23.72
C ALA A 709 14.44 13.50 -24.06
N ALA A 710 13.28 13.91 -23.52
CA ALA A 710 12.00 13.28 -23.85
C ALA A 710 11.68 13.34 -25.36
N HIS A 711 11.90 14.50 -25.98
CA HIS A 711 11.75 14.72 -27.42
C HIS A 711 12.61 13.76 -28.23
N ASN A 712 13.91 13.71 -27.93
CA ASN A 712 14.86 12.86 -28.64
C ASN A 712 14.56 11.36 -28.43
N LEU A 713 14.18 10.95 -27.22
CA LEU A 713 13.78 9.57 -26.91
C LEU A 713 12.54 9.15 -27.72
N LEU A 714 11.53 10.02 -27.81
CA LEU A 714 10.32 9.79 -28.60
C LEU A 714 10.63 9.63 -30.09
N LEU A 715 11.44 10.53 -30.65
CA LEU A 715 11.87 10.43 -32.05
C LEU A 715 12.72 9.19 -32.31
N SER A 716 13.56 8.80 -31.37
CA SER A 716 14.40 7.59 -31.49
C SER A 716 13.54 6.33 -31.54
N HIS A 717 12.54 6.25 -30.67
CA HIS A 717 11.55 5.19 -30.70
C HIS A 717 10.78 5.18 -32.04
N ALA A 718 10.21 6.31 -32.46
CA ALA A 718 9.42 6.38 -33.67
C ALA A 718 10.24 6.02 -34.93
N LYS A 719 11.46 6.55 -35.06
CA LYS A 719 12.35 6.20 -36.18
C LYS A 719 12.74 4.73 -36.21
N ALA A 720 12.97 4.12 -35.05
CA ALA A 720 13.24 2.68 -34.96
C ALA A 720 12.00 1.83 -35.29
N TRP A 721 10.80 2.29 -34.91
CA TRP A 721 9.53 1.63 -35.24
C TRP A 721 9.23 1.72 -36.75
N ARG A 722 9.33 2.91 -37.34
CA ARG A 722 9.12 3.15 -38.78
C ARG A 722 10.10 2.37 -39.65
N LEU A 723 11.35 2.30 -39.21
CA LEU A 723 12.37 1.48 -39.86
C LEU A 723 11.95 0.01 -39.93
N TYR A 724 11.49 -0.56 -38.82
CA TYR A 724 11.03 -1.95 -38.78
C TYR A 724 9.85 -2.18 -39.73
N GLU A 725 8.83 -1.32 -39.65
CA GLU A 725 7.64 -1.43 -40.50
C GLU A 725 7.96 -1.26 -42.00
N ARG A 726 8.93 -0.42 -42.36
CA ARG A 726 9.33 -0.21 -43.76
C ARG A 726 10.14 -1.37 -44.32
N GLU A 727 11.14 -1.85 -43.58
CA GLU A 727 12.18 -2.74 -44.13
C GLU A 727 11.97 -4.22 -43.79
N HIS A 728 11.20 -4.52 -42.75
CA HIS A 728 11.08 -5.89 -42.22
C HIS A 728 9.63 -6.40 -42.19
N SER A 729 8.65 -5.62 -42.71
CA SER A 729 7.23 -6.01 -42.74
C SER A 729 6.89 -7.17 -43.69
N SER A 730 7.78 -7.51 -44.63
CA SER A 730 7.61 -8.64 -45.56
C SER A 730 7.99 -10.00 -44.95
N GLN A 731 8.74 -10.01 -43.84
CA GLN A 731 9.04 -11.20 -43.03
C GLN A 731 7.99 -11.30 -41.90
N ARG A 732 7.86 -12.45 -41.20
CA ARG A 732 6.86 -12.62 -40.12
C ARG A 732 6.84 -11.39 -39.22
N ARG A 733 5.72 -10.66 -39.22
CA ARG A 733 5.57 -9.33 -38.62
C ARG A 733 5.73 -9.41 -37.10
N ALA A 734 6.90 -9.05 -36.56
CA ALA A 734 7.05 -8.84 -35.13
C ALA A 734 6.33 -7.54 -34.73
N LEU A 735 5.91 -7.45 -33.48
CA LEU A 735 5.29 -6.25 -32.93
C LEU A 735 6.36 -5.39 -32.24
N VAL A 736 6.32 -4.07 -32.47
CA VAL A 736 7.31 -3.14 -31.92
C VAL A 736 6.60 -2.08 -31.08
N SER A 737 7.12 -1.82 -29.88
CA SER A 737 6.64 -0.75 -29.00
C SER A 737 7.75 -0.21 -28.09
N LEU A 738 7.41 0.66 -27.14
CA LEU A 738 8.24 1.06 -26.00
C LEU A 738 7.55 0.63 -24.70
N ALA A 739 8.32 0.39 -23.63
CA ALA A 739 7.75 0.06 -22.33
C ALA A 739 7.81 1.28 -21.40
N LEU A 740 6.67 1.73 -20.90
CA LEU A 740 6.58 2.89 -20.01
C LEU A 740 6.48 2.45 -18.55
N HIS A 741 7.14 3.18 -17.66
CA HIS A 741 6.88 3.05 -16.24
C HIS A 741 5.50 3.63 -15.92
N ALA A 742 4.67 2.90 -15.20
CA ALA A 742 3.23 3.13 -15.11
C ALA A 742 2.68 2.89 -13.69
N ASP A 743 3.34 3.46 -12.68
CA ASP A 743 2.81 3.44 -11.32
C ASP A 743 1.52 4.29 -11.23
N TRP A 744 0.57 3.82 -10.42
CA TRP A 744 -0.74 4.46 -10.28
C TRP A 744 -0.72 5.52 -9.18
N ALA A 745 -1.59 6.53 -9.33
CA ALA A 745 -1.70 7.68 -8.44
C ALA A 745 -3.13 7.81 -7.94
N GLU A 746 -3.30 7.76 -6.61
CA GLU A 746 -4.58 8.04 -5.95
C GLU A 746 -4.57 9.45 -5.35
N PRO A 747 -5.72 10.14 -5.29
CA PRO A 747 -5.83 11.37 -4.52
C PRO A 747 -5.50 11.08 -3.05
N ALA A 748 -4.63 11.89 -2.44
CA ALA A 748 -4.36 11.78 -1.01
C ALA A 748 -5.62 12.05 -0.15
N ASN A 749 -6.55 12.84 -0.71
CA ASN A 749 -7.85 13.15 -0.13
C ASN A 749 -8.91 13.02 -1.23
N PRO A 750 -9.76 11.97 -1.21
CA PRO A 750 -10.73 11.73 -2.27
C PRO A 750 -11.87 12.75 -2.27
N PHE A 751 -12.02 13.55 -1.21
CA PHE A 751 -13.04 14.60 -1.10
C PHE A 751 -12.61 15.93 -1.73
N MET A 752 -11.39 16.01 -2.27
CA MET A 752 -10.81 17.23 -2.81
C MET A 752 -10.57 17.11 -4.32
N ASP A 753 -11.26 17.94 -5.09
CA ASP A 753 -11.06 18.04 -6.54
C ASP A 753 -9.62 18.40 -6.92
N SER A 754 -8.94 19.19 -6.08
CA SER A 754 -7.52 19.54 -6.27
C SER A 754 -6.61 18.31 -6.23
N HIS A 755 -6.90 17.33 -5.37
CA HIS A 755 -6.15 16.09 -5.24
C HIS A 755 -6.50 15.12 -6.37
N MET A 756 -7.77 15.05 -6.76
CA MET A 756 -8.18 14.32 -7.98
C MET A 756 -7.46 14.86 -9.21
N ALA A 757 -7.45 16.17 -9.39
CA ALA A 757 -6.74 16.84 -10.47
C ALA A 757 -5.21 16.65 -10.37
N ALA A 758 -4.66 16.53 -9.16
CA ALA A 758 -3.23 16.25 -8.95
C ALA A 758 -2.85 14.82 -9.36
N ALA A 759 -3.64 13.82 -8.96
CA ALA A 759 -3.45 12.43 -9.36
C ALA A 759 -3.53 12.29 -10.89
N GLN A 760 -4.57 12.84 -11.51
CA GLN A 760 -4.71 12.86 -12.97
C GLN A 760 -3.54 13.59 -13.66
N ARG A 761 -3.08 14.71 -13.11
CA ARG A 761 -1.94 15.45 -13.66
C ARG A 761 -0.64 14.65 -13.61
N LEU A 762 -0.42 13.87 -12.54
CA LEU A 762 0.74 12.99 -12.42
C LEU A 762 0.72 11.92 -13.52
N LEU A 763 -0.41 11.23 -13.69
CA LEU A 763 -0.58 10.22 -14.75
C LEU A 763 -0.34 10.81 -16.16
N LEU A 764 -0.82 12.02 -16.41
CA LEU A 764 -0.59 12.71 -17.68
C LEU A 764 0.88 13.12 -17.87
N PHE A 765 1.62 13.39 -16.80
CA PHE A 765 3.04 13.77 -16.87
C PHE A 765 3.94 12.55 -17.08
N GLU A 766 3.59 11.42 -16.47
CA GLU A 766 4.29 10.14 -16.56
C GLU A 766 4.00 9.40 -17.88
N LEU A 767 2.72 9.12 -18.15
CA LEU A 767 2.29 8.33 -19.29
C LEU A 767 1.89 9.20 -20.47
N GLY A 768 1.07 10.23 -20.22
CA GLY A 768 0.55 11.11 -21.28
C GLY A 768 1.66 11.77 -22.11
N ARG A 769 2.77 12.18 -21.49
CA ARG A 769 3.94 12.73 -22.20
C ARG A 769 4.46 11.84 -23.32
N PHE A 770 4.38 10.52 -23.17
CA PHE A 770 4.90 9.56 -24.15
C PHE A 770 3.81 8.91 -24.99
N LEU A 771 2.64 8.60 -24.43
CA LEU A 771 1.55 7.95 -25.18
C LEU A 771 0.76 8.93 -26.05
N ASP A 772 0.53 10.17 -25.60
CA ASP A 772 -0.30 11.14 -26.35
C ASP A 772 0.31 11.46 -27.75
N PRO A 773 1.64 11.72 -27.89
CA PRO A 773 2.24 11.94 -29.21
C PRO A 773 2.15 10.73 -30.15
N LEU A 774 2.10 9.51 -29.59
CA LEU A 774 2.13 8.27 -30.37
C LEU A 774 0.72 7.78 -30.73
N LEU A 775 -0.27 7.95 -29.86
CA LEU A 775 -1.65 7.45 -30.07
C LEU A 775 -2.61 8.48 -30.64
N GLY A 776 -2.19 9.74 -30.76
CA GLY A 776 -2.87 10.70 -31.62
C GLY A 776 -4.23 11.16 -31.12
N THR A 777 -4.43 11.28 -29.81
CA THR A 777 -5.57 12.03 -29.23
C THR A 777 -5.38 13.54 -29.43
N GLY A 778 -5.29 14.01 -30.68
CA GLY A 778 -5.19 15.41 -31.12
C GLY A 778 -4.19 16.28 -30.35
N TYR A 779 -2.95 16.43 -30.83
CA TYR A 779 -1.91 17.28 -30.21
C TYR A 779 -2.35 18.73 -29.89
N ASP A 780 -3.41 19.23 -30.55
CA ASP A 780 -4.02 20.54 -30.28
C ASP A 780 -5.20 20.51 -29.28
N ARG A 781 -5.74 19.32 -28.96
CA ARG A 781 -6.55 19.03 -27.76
C ARG A 781 -5.71 18.51 -26.57
N VAL A 782 -4.43 18.20 -26.78
CA VAL A 782 -3.52 17.45 -25.86
C VAL A 782 -3.16 18.17 -24.55
N TYR A 783 -3.39 19.48 -24.47
CA TYR A 783 -3.47 20.19 -23.19
C TYR A 783 -4.74 21.03 -23.24
N PRO A 784 -5.75 20.79 -22.38
CA PRO A 784 -6.82 21.76 -22.19
C PRO A 784 -6.19 23.14 -22.00
N GLN A 785 -6.77 24.19 -22.60
CA GLN A 785 -6.18 25.54 -22.55
C GLN A 785 -5.83 25.92 -21.10
N GLU A 786 -6.68 25.53 -20.15
CA GLU A 786 -6.49 25.63 -18.70
C GLU A 786 -5.18 25.00 -18.18
N LYS A 787 -4.76 23.84 -18.70
CA LYS A 787 -3.54 23.11 -18.27
C LYS A 787 -2.26 23.70 -18.87
N LYS A 788 -2.30 24.12 -20.14
CA LYS A 788 -1.22 24.91 -20.76
C LYS A 788 -1.06 26.23 -20.00
N SER A 789 -2.15 26.94 -19.78
CA SER A 789 -2.18 28.20 -19.03
C SER A 789 -1.71 28.04 -17.58
N HIS A 790 -2.06 26.96 -16.88
CA HIS A 790 -1.59 26.69 -15.51
C HIS A 790 -0.10 26.34 -15.45
N LEU A 791 0.39 25.51 -16.37
CA LEU A 791 1.80 25.15 -16.47
C LEU A 791 2.66 26.37 -16.85
N GLU A 792 2.18 27.20 -17.77
CA GLU A 792 2.79 28.48 -18.15
C GLU A 792 2.68 29.54 -17.03
N ALA A 793 1.59 29.56 -16.25
CA ALA A 793 1.45 30.43 -15.09
C ALA A 793 2.42 30.03 -13.97
N LYS A 794 2.55 28.74 -13.68
CA LYS A 794 3.50 28.24 -12.67
C LYS A 794 4.95 28.43 -13.13
N ALA A 795 5.26 28.20 -14.40
CA ALA A 795 6.56 28.52 -15.00
C ALA A 795 6.91 30.00 -14.85
N ARG A 796 5.95 30.91 -15.07
CA ARG A 796 6.11 32.36 -14.81
C ARG A 796 6.36 32.69 -13.34
N VAL A 797 5.63 32.07 -12.41
CA VAL A 797 5.79 32.28 -10.95
C VAL A 797 7.16 31.82 -10.43
N ILE A 798 7.75 30.77 -11.03
CA ILE A 798 9.07 30.24 -10.66
C ILE A 798 10.22 30.74 -11.55
N GLY A 799 9.97 31.75 -12.40
CA GLY A 799 11.01 32.41 -13.22
C GLY A 799 11.52 31.60 -14.42
N LEU A 800 10.79 30.60 -14.90
CA LEU A 800 11.12 29.84 -16.12
C LEU A 800 10.53 30.51 -17.38
N THR A 801 11.36 30.66 -18.42
CA THR A 801 10.95 31.15 -19.74
C THR A 801 10.47 29.98 -20.61
N GLY A 802 9.15 29.81 -20.78
CA GLY A 802 8.55 28.90 -21.78
C GLY A 802 7.64 27.77 -21.23
N SER A 803 7.04 27.00 -22.15
CA SER A 803 6.14 25.87 -21.85
C SER A 803 6.92 24.62 -21.42
N PRO A 804 6.47 23.87 -20.39
CA PRO A 804 7.15 22.67 -19.89
C PRO A 804 6.75 21.40 -20.66
N LEU A 805 6.74 21.46 -22.00
CA LEU A 805 6.36 20.36 -22.88
C LEU A 805 7.21 20.37 -24.14
N PRO A 806 7.63 19.20 -24.68
CA PRO A 806 8.32 19.16 -25.95
C PRO A 806 7.39 19.66 -27.07
N SER A 807 7.90 20.54 -27.92
CA SER A 807 7.19 21.00 -29.12
C SER A 807 7.67 20.19 -30.32
N PHE A 808 6.75 19.57 -31.05
CA PHE A 808 7.06 18.84 -32.27
C PHE A 808 6.65 19.64 -33.51
N THR A 809 7.49 19.64 -34.51
CA THR A 809 7.16 20.07 -35.88
C THR A 809 6.11 19.13 -36.49
N GLU A 810 5.41 19.55 -37.55
CA GLU A 810 4.41 18.69 -38.20
C GLU A 810 5.03 17.39 -38.74
N ILE A 811 6.26 17.45 -39.27
CA ILE A 811 7.01 16.27 -39.73
C ILE A 811 7.27 15.30 -38.58
N GLU A 812 7.68 15.82 -37.41
CA GLU A 812 7.90 14.99 -36.22
C GLU A 812 6.59 14.40 -35.69
N LYS A 813 5.48 15.14 -35.74
CA LYS A 813 4.15 14.63 -35.37
C LYS A 813 3.72 13.48 -36.28
N GLU A 814 3.97 13.57 -37.58
CA GLU A 814 3.71 12.48 -38.54
C GLU A 814 4.60 11.26 -38.27
N GLU A 815 5.88 11.47 -37.97
CA GLU A 815 6.81 10.40 -37.60
C GLU A 815 6.28 9.62 -36.38
N LEU A 816 5.83 10.34 -35.33
CA LEU A 816 5.35 9.80 -34.06
C LEU A 816 3.98 9.12 -34.15
N ARG A 817 3.03 9.67 -34.92
CA ARG A 817 1.63 9.23 -34.91
C ARG A 817 1.46 7.78 -35.36
N GLY A 818 0.97 6.94 -34.48
CA GLY A 818 0.74 5.51 -34.69
C GLY A 818 2.00 4.66 -34.59
N ALA A 819 3.11 5.19 -34.08
CA ALA A 819 4.39 4.47 -34.01
C ALA A 819 4.48 3.45 -32.85
N LEU A 820 3.41 2.68 -32.60
CA LEU A 820 3.43 1.54 -31.68
C LEU A 820 2.46 0.46 -32.12
N SER A 821 2.81 -0.80 -31.86
CA SER A 821 1.95 -1.95 -32.18
C SER A 821 1.15 -2.48 -30.98
N PHE A 822 1.53 -2.11 -29.76
CA PHE A 822 0.90 -2.51 -28.48
C PHE A 822 1.32 -1.54 -27.37
N ILE A 823 0.60 -1.49 -26.25
CA ILE A 823 0.97 -0.65 -25.10
C ILE A 823 1.68 -1.53 -24.05
N ALA A 824 2.96 -1.25 -23.78
CA ALA A 824 3.73 -1.94 -22.76
C ALA A 824 3.87 -1.10 -21.49
N LEU A 825 3.47 -1.66 -20.35
CA LEU A 825 3.47 -0.99 -19.04
C LEU A 825 4.31 -1.78 -18.03
N ASN A 826 5.24 -1.11 -17.35
CA ASN A 826 5.92 -1.61 -16.17
C ASN A 826 5.26 -1.01 -14.93
N HIS A 827 4.69 -1.83 -14.06
CA HIS A 827 3.88 -1.39 -12.93
C HIS A 827 4.28 -2.15 -11.66
N PHE A 828 4.66 -1.44 -10.61
CA PHE A 828 5.25 -2.05 -9.41
C PHE A 828 4.43 -1.83 -8.14
N THR A 829 3.80 -0.67 -7.97
CA THR A 829 3.10 -0.30 -6.73
C THR A 829 1.67 0.15 -6.97
N THR A 830 0.85 0.19 -5.91
CA THR A 830 -0.60 0.56 -5.89
C THR A 830 -1.52 -0.35 -6.71
N ARG A 831 -2.85 -0.13 -6.69
CA ARG A 831 -3.82 -0.95 -7.44
C ARG A 831 -3.58 -0.82 -8.95
N ILE A 832 -3.82 -1.90 -9.71
CA ILE A 832 -3.71 -1.89 -11.18
C ILE A 832 -4.93 -1.21 -11.85
N MET A 833 -5.36 -0.05 -11.33
CA MET A 833 -6.40 0.77 -11.97
C MET A 833 -5.88 1.49 -13.22
N ILE A 834 -4.55 1.49 -13.41
CA ILE A 834 -3.90 2.09 -14.56
C ILE A 834 -4.35 1.46 -15.89
N LEU A 835 -4.67 0.16 -15.92
CA LEU A 835 -5.14 -0.52 -17.13
C LEU A 835 -6.45 0.08 -17.64
N ASN A 836 -7.40 0.31 -16.73
CA ASN A 836 -8.68 0.93 -17.07
C ASN A 836 -8.49 2.39 -17.51
N TRP A 837 -7.63 3.16 -16.81
CA TRP A 837 -7.32 4.54 -17.21
C TRP A 837 -6.73 4.63 -18.62
N VAL A 838 -5.78 3.75 -18.97
CA VAL A 838 -5.17 3.67 -20.30
C VAL A 838 -6.22 3.29 -21.35
N SER A 839 -7.02 2.26 -21.09
CA SER A 839 -8.06 1.79 -22.01
C SER A 839 -9.15 2.83 -22.25
N GLN A 840 -9.61 3.54 -21.21
CA GLN A 840 -10.61 4.60 -21.35
C GLN A 840 -10.07 5.82 -22.11
N ARG A 841 -8.80 6.17 -21.90
CA ARG A 841 -8.20 7.36 -22.53
C ARG A 841 -7.84 7.13 -24.00
N TYR A 842 -7.24 5.99 -24.31
CA TYR A 842 -6.67 5.71 -25.63
C TYR A 842 -7.49 4.73 -26.47
N GLY A 843 -8.58 4.20 -25.93
CA GLY A 843 -9.39 3.16 -26.55
C GLY A 843 -8.88 1.74 -26.26
N GLY A 844 -9.68 0.74 -26.63
CA GLY A 844 -9.39 -0.68 -26.42
C GLY A 844 -8.77 -1.41 -27.61
N ASP A 845 -8.47 -0.71 -28.71
CA ASP A 845 -8.07 -1.32 -29.98
C ASP A 845 -6.67 -1.92 -29.93
N LEU A 846 -5.75 -1.31 -29.18
CA LEU A 846 -4.38 -1.81 -29.03
C LEU A 846 -4.27 -2.75 -27.83
N PRO A 847 -3.55 -3.88 -27.98
CA PRO A 847 -3.32 -4.78 -26.86
C PRO A 847 -2.42 -4.13 -25.81
N ILE A 848 -2.74 -4.36 -24.54
CA ILE A 848 -1.96 -3.92 -23.39
C ILE A 848 -1.19 -5.12 -22.83
N ILE A 849 0.09 -4.93 -22.54
CA ILE A 849 0.95 -5.95 -21.93
C ILE A 849 1.63 -5.35 -20.70
N VAL A 850 1.46 -5.98 -19.54
CA VAL A 850 2.21 -5.63 -18.32
C VAL A 850 3.59 -6.27 -18.43
N THR A 851 4.59 -5.51 -18.88
CA THR A 851 5.93 -6.00 -19.23
C THR A 851 6.90 -6.11 -18.05
N ALA A 852 6.56 -5.57 -16.88
CA ALA A 852 7.23 -5.87 -15.62
C ALA A 852 6.32 -5.54 -14.43
N SER A 853 6.23 -6.45 -13.46
CA SER A 853 5.54 -6.24 -12.18
C SER A 853 6.12 -7.16 -11.12
N GLY A 854 6.34 -6.67 -9.90
CA GLY A 854 6.94 -7.44 -8.81
C GLY A 854 7.25 -6.63 -7.56
N ILE A 855 7.54 -7.35 -6.47
CA ILE A 855 7.81 -6.79 -5.14
C ILE A 855 9.09 -7.42 -4.55
N ASP A 856 9.83 -6.64 -3.78
CA ASP A 856 10.91 -7.17 -2.96
C ASP A 856 10.35 -7.96 -1.76
N ASP A 857 11.03 -9.04 -1.40
CA ASP A 857 10.69 -9.84 -0.23
C ASP A 857 11.99 -10.25 0.46
N GLN A 858 12.08 -9.89 1.74
CA GLN A 858 13.25 -10.18 2.59
C GLN A 858 13.37 -11.68 2.90
N ALA A 859 12.28 -12.45 2.73
CA ALA A 859 12.27 -13.88 3.02
C ALA A 859 13.12 -14.66 1.99
N PRO A 860 14.01 -15.55 2.44
CA PRO A 860 14.90 -16.28 1.54
C PRO A 860 14.20 -17.38 0.73
N PHE A 861 13.15 -18.01 1.26
CA PHE A 861 12.46 -19.14 0.62
C PHE A 861 10.93 -19.02 0.66
N GLU A 862 10.35 -18.83 1.85
CA GLU A 862 8.91 -18.63 2.06
C GLU A 862 8.55 -17.15 1.87
N ASP A 863 8.50 -16.72 0.61
CA ASP A 863 8.26 -15.34 0.20
C ASP A 863 6.76 -14.98 0.16
N ILE A 864 6.17 -14.92 1.35
CA ILE A 864 4.72 -14.72 1.55
C ILE A 864 4.26 -13.38 0.94
N LEU A 865 5.06 -12.30 1.05
CA LEU A 865 4.68 -11.00 0.49
C LEU A 865 4.61 -11.08 -1.03
N ARG A 866 5.58 -11.76 -1.66
CA ARG A 866 5.57 -11.97 -3.12
C ARG A 866 4.41 -12.85 -3.55
N GLN A 867 4.11 -13.92 -2.83
CA GLN A 867 2.95 -14.76 -3.12
C GLN A 867 1.65 -13.95 -3.09
N HIS A 868 1.43 -13.17 -2.03
CA HIS A 868 0.26 -12.31 -1.91
C HIS A 868 0.21 -11.27 -3.04
N TYR A 869 1.33 -10.60 -3.33
CA TYR A 869 1.43 -9.65 -4.45
C TYR A 869 1.00 -10.29 -5.77
N LEU A 870 1.54 -11.47 -6.11
CA LEU A 870 1.19 -12.17 -7.34
C LEU A 870 -0.30 -12.50 -7.40
N ARG A 871 -0.90 -13.01 -6.31
CA ARG A 871 -2.34 -13.31 -6.28
C ARG A 871 -3.17 -12.05 -6.49
N SER A 872 -2.92 -11.01 -5.71
CA SER A 872 -3.69 -9.76 -5.75
C SER A 872 -3.56 -9.04 -7.09
N TYR A 873 -2.35 -8.89 -7.62
CA TYR A 873 -2.12 -8.17 -8.88
C TYR A 873 -2.65 -8.95 -10.09
N LEU A 874 -2.52 -10.28 -10.13
CA LEU A 874 -3.15 -11.09 -11.19
C LEU A 874 -4.67 -11.07 -11.09
N GLN A 875 -5.23 -11.01 -9.88
CA GLN A 875 -6.67 -10.90 -9.66
C GLN A 875 -7.22 -9.56 -10.19
N GLU A 876 -6.53 -8.45 -9.94
CA GLU A 876 -6.88 -7.13 -10.50
C GLU A 876 -6.68 -7.07 -12.01
N ALA A 877 -5.63 -7.70 -12.54
CA ALA A 877 -5.43 -7.82 -13.98
C ALA A 877 -6.56 -8.63 -14.67
N LEU A 878 -7.04 -9.69 -14.01
CA LEU A 878 -8.18 -10.48 -14.50
C LEU A 878 -9.48 -9.67 -14.47
N LYS A 879 -9.70 -8.87 -13.42
CA LYS A 879 -10.85 -7.93 -13.35
C LYS A 879 -10.81 -6.91 -14.47
N ALA A 880 -9.65 -6.30 -14.73
CA ALA A 880 -9.50 -5.37 -15.85
C ALA A 880 -9.84 -6.05 -17.19
N HIS A 881 -9.42 -7.30 -17.39
CA HIS A 881 -9.76 -8.05 -18.59
C HIS A 881 -11.25 -8.40 -18.70
N GLN A 882 -11.85 -8.94 -17.64
CA GLN A 882 -13.20 -9.52 -17.69
C GLN A 882 -14.32 -8.53 -17.41
N LEU A 883 -14.12 -7.62 -16.46
CA LEU A 883 -15.13 -6.65 -16.01
C LEU A 883 -15.01 -5.34 -16.79
N ASP A 884 -13.78 -4.84 -16.97
CA ASP A 884 -13.55 -3.54 -17.62
C ASP A 884 -13.37 -3.66 -19.15
N GLY A 885 -13.29 -4.89 -19.68
CA GLY A 885 -13.12 -5.14 -21.11
C GLY A 885 -11.75 -4.74 -21.67
N VAL A 886 -10.72 -4.64 -20.81
CA VAL A 886 -9.36 -4.28 -21.25
C VAL A 886 -8.77 -5.42 -22.09
N ASN A 887 -8.23 -5.07 -23.26
CA ASN A 887 -7.51 -5.96 -24.17
C ASN A 887 -6.12 -6.32 -23.61
N LEU A 888 -6.08 -7.00 -22.46
CA LEU A 888 -4.86 -7.41 -21.77
C LEU A 888 -4.35 -8.74 -22.36
N GLN A 889 -3.13 -8.73 -22.91
CA GLN A 889 -2.52 -9.90 -23.57
C GLN A 889 -1.34 -10.51 -22.81
N GLY A 890 -0.87 -9.92 -21.71
CA GLY A 890 0.26 -10.51 -21.01
C GLY A 890 0.64 -9.87 -19.67
N PHE A 891 1.31 -10.66 -18.83
CA PHE A 891 1.81 -10.27 -17.52
C PHE A 891 3.20 -10.87 -17.24
N TYR A 892 4.17 -9.99 -17.00
CA TYR A 892 5.58 -10.36 -16.82
C TYR A 892 6.06 -10.10 -15.39
N VAL A 893 6.48 -11.16 -14.70
CA VAL A 893 6.98 -11.08 -13.32
C VAL A 893 8.43 -10.59 -13.30
N TRP A 894 8.65 -9.54 -12.51
CA TRP A 894 9.96 -9.01 -12.16
C TRP A 894 10.39 -9.63 -10.80
N LYS A 895 11.40 -10.50 -10.75
CA LYS A 895 12.30 -10.97 -11.83
C LYS A 895 12.73 -12.43 -11.62
N LEU A 896 13.51 -13.00 -12.54
CA LEU A 896 13.89 -14.41 -12.41
C LEU A 896 14.75 -14.70 -11.17
N GLN A 897 15.87 -14.00 -10.96
CA GLN A 897 16.84 -14.36 -9.90
C GLN A 897 17.42 -13.16 -9.14
N ASP A 898 17.77 -13.39 -7.87
CA ASP A 898 18.29 -12.39 -6.91
C ASP A 898 19.73 -11.90 -7.18
N ARG A 899 20.42 -12.45 -8.19
CA ARG A 899 21.87 -12.26 -8.39
C ARG A 899 22.35 -10.80 -8.44
N HIS A 900 21.61 -9.93 -9.11
CA HIS A 900 22.02 -8.53 -9.36
C HIS A 900 21.19 -7.50 -8.60
N VAL A 901 19.96 -7.88 -8.26
CA VAL A 901 19.07 -7.09 -7.42
C VAL A 901 18.55 -8.08 -6.39
N PRO A 902 19.13 -8.11 -5.18
CA PRO A 902 18.71 -9.04 -4.16
C PRO A 902 17.24 -8.80 -3.83
N GLN A 903 16.56 -9.85 -3.35
CA GLN A 903 15.20 -9.81 -2.80
C GLN A 903 14.06 -9.68 -3.81
N PHE A 904 14.27 -9.52 -5.12
CA PHE A 904 13.19 -9.45 -6.14
C PHE A 904 13.00 -10.73 -6.96
N GLY A 905 13.96 -11.65 -6.91
CA GLY A 905 13.98 -12.87 -7.72
C GLY A 905 12.99 -13.92 -7.22
N LEU A 906 12.38 -14.63 -8.17
CA LEU A 906 11.68 -15.91 -7.94
C LEU A 906 12.64 -17.03 -7.50
N PHE A 907 13.91 -16.90 -7.87
CA PHE A 907 14.99 -17.79 -7.46
C PHE A 907 16.04 -17.04 -6.62
N THR A 908 16.51 -17.70 -5.56
CA THR A 908 17.71 -17.23 -4.83
C THR A 908 18.95 -17.41 -5.68
N SER A 909 20.04 -16.71 -5.34
CA SER A 909 21.34 -16.88 -5.97
C SER A 909 22.43 -16.89 -4.89
N THR A 910 22.76 -18.08 -4.37
CA THR A 910 23.82 -18.26 -3.36
C THR A 910 24.89 -19.20 -3.93
N GLN A 911 26.15 -18.76 -3.96
CA GLN A 911 27.30 -19.61 -4.36
C GLN A 911 27.10 -20.35 -5.71
N HIS A 912 26.63 -19.64 -6.73
CA HIS A 912 26.34 -20.19 -8.07
C HIS A 912 25.25 -21.28 -8.14
N GLN A 913 24.51 -21.52 -7.05
CA GLN A 913 23.31 -22.36 -7.04
C GLN A 913 22.06 -21.48 -6.95
N SER A 914 21.11 -21.72 -7.86
CA SER A 914 19.80 -21.06 -7.83
C SER A 914 18.78 -22.01 -7.26
N LYS A 915 18.06 -21.61 -6.20
CA LYS A 915 16.98 -22.39 -5.60
C LYS A 915 15.64 -21.68 -5.78
N ALA A 916 14.60 -22.44 -6.06
CA ALA A 916 13.24 -21.93 -6.21
C ALA A 916 12.71 -21.43 -4.86
N LYS A 917 12.05 -20.26 -4.85
CA LYS A 917 11.23 -19.78 -3.73
C LYS A 917 9.79 -20.29 -3.86
N ALA A 918 9.00 -20.16 -2.80
CA ALA A 918 7.62 -20.64 -2.74
C ALA A 918 6.71 -19.98 -3.78
N SER A 919 6.95 -18.71 -4.14
CA SER A 919 6.23 -17.97 -5.18
C SER A 919 6.25 -18.61 -6.57
N ILE A 920 7.25 -19.45 -6.91
CA ILE A 920 7.27 -20.17 -8.19
C ILE A 920 6.11 -21.14 -8.30
N THR A 921 5.79 -21.84 -7.21
CA THR A 921 4.68 -22.78 -7.19
C THR A 921 3.37 -22.06 -7.43
N VAL A 922 3.17 -20.91 -6.76
CA VAL A 922 1.99 -20.05 -6.94
C VAL A 922 1.89 -19.53 -8.37
N TYR A 923 3.00 -19.04 -8.94
CA TYR A 923 2.99 -18.53 -10.31
C TYR A 923 2.70 -19.64 -11.33
N ARG A 924 3.28 -20.83 -11.14
CA ARG A 924 3.02 -21.99 -12.01
C ARG A 924 1.56 -22.43 -11.94
N GLU A 925 0.96 -22.39 -10.75
CA GLU A 925 -0.46 -22.70 -10.58
C GLU A 925 -1.33 -21.79 -11.45
N PHE A 926 -1.08 -20.48 -11.44
CA PHE A 926 -1.80 -19.53 -12.30
C PHE A 926 -1.61 -19.78 -13.79
N ILE A 927 -0.37 -20.10 -14.20
CA ILE A 927 -0.08 -20.45 -15.60
C ILE A 927 -0.84 -21.72 -16.00
N THR A 928 -0.81 -22.76 -15.16
CA THR A 928 -1.44 -24.05 -15.48
C THR A 928 -2.96 -23.98 -15.58
N HIS A 929 -3.58 -23.07 -14.84
CA HIS A 929 -5.01 -22.84 -14.86
C HIS A 929 -5.41 -21.64 -15.73
N SER A 930 -4.46 -21.00 -16.42
CA SER A 930 -4.68 -19.76 -17.15
C SER A 930 -5.48 -18.71 -16.37
N GLY A 931 -5.29 -18.57 -15.05
CA GLY A 931 -6.07 -17.66 -14.20
C GLY A 931 -6.61 -18.29 -12.92
N PHE A 932 -7.84 -17.93 -12.54
CA PHE A 932 -8.50 -18.28 -11.28
C PHE A 932 -9.74 -19.16 -11.55
N PRO A 933 -9.60 -20.48 -11.67
CA PRO A 933 -10.67 -21.35 -12.15
C PRO A 933 -11.83 -21.48 -11.16
N ASN A 934 -13.02 -21.85 -11.67
CA ASN A 934 -14.13 -22.35 -10.86
C ASN A 934 -13.91 -23.83 -10.55
N ASN A 935 -14.34 -24.31 -9.38
CA ASN A 935 -14.11 -25.69 -8.89
C ASN A 935 -14.51 -26.83 -9.86
N ASN A 936 -15.25 -26.55 -10.94
CA ASN A 936 -15.75 -27.54 -11.90
C ASN A 936 -15.32 -27.34 -13.37
N THR A 937 -14.48 -26.36 -13.71
CA THR A 937 -14.07 -26.12 -15.11
C THR A 937 -12.55 -26.02 -15.24
N ARG A 938 -11.91 -27.12 -15.63
CA ARG A 938 -10.54 -27.10 -16.15
C ARG A 938 -10.58 -26.68 -17.62
N GLN A 939 -10.39 -25.40 -17.91
CA GLN A 939 -10.02 -25.00 -19.26
C GLN A 939 -8.54 -25.35 -19.47
N THR A 940 -8.28 -26.59 -19.91
CA THR A 940 -6.95 -26.93 -20.41
C THR A 940 -6.79 -26.26 -21.77
N CYS A 941 -6.09 -25.13 -21.84
CA CYS A 941 -5.61 -24.61 -23.11
C CYS A 941 -4.73 -25.70 -23.76
N ARG A 942 -5.28 -26.43 -24.72
CA ARG A 942 -4.48 -27.34 -25.55
C ARG A 942 -3.64 -26.45 -26.46
N PHE A 943 -2.32 -26.45 -26.26
CA PHE A 943 -1.34 -25.98 -27.23
C PHE A 943 -1.50 -26.81 -28.52
N GLY A 944 -2.45 -26.44 -29.36
CA GLY A 944 -2.84 -27.21 -30.55
C GLY A 944 -3.93 -26.59 -31.40
N ASP A 945 -4.85 -25.79 -30.83
CA ASP A 945 -6.05 -25.35 -31.56
C ASP A 945 -5.94 -23.95 -32.22
N LEU A 946 -4.72 -23.44 -32.43
CA LEU A 946 -4.46 -22.24 -33.25
C LEU A 946 -3.45 -22.54 -34.36
N ARG A 947 -3.84 -23.48 -35.22
CA ARG A 947 -3.50 -23.54 -36.64
C ARG A 947 -4.47 -24.55 -37.20
N GLU A 948 -5.50 -24.14 -37.93
CA GLU A 948 -6.05 -25.06 -38.91
C GLU A 948 -4.89 -25.42 -39.85
N PRO A 949 -4.36 -26.66 -39.80
CA PRO A 949 -3.40 -27.06 -40.80
C PRO A 949 -4.24 -27.13 -42.06
N CYS A 950 -3.87 -26.40 -43.11
CA CYS A 950 -4.38 -26.69 -44.43
C CYS A 950 -4.28 -28.21 -44.64
N SER A 951 -5.42 -28.90 -44.67
CA SER A 951 -5.51 -30.36 -44.72
C SER A 951 -4.78 -30.90 -45.95
N VAL A 952 -4.75 -30.08 -47.00
CA VAL A 952 -3.99 -30.27 -48.23
C VAL A 952 -2.48 -30.18 -47.97
N CYS A 953 -1.99 -29.23 -47.17
CA CYS A 953 -0.57 -29.12 -46.82
C CYS A 953 -0.09 -30.30 -45.94
N ALA A 954 -0.88 -30.75 -44.97
CA ALA A 954 -0.55 -31.93 -44.16
C ALA A 954 -0.56 -33.22 -45.00
N TRP A 955 -1.52 -33.35 -45.92
CA TRP A 955 -1.57 -34.47 -46.88
C TRP A 955 -0.39 -34.46 -47.86
N ILE A 956 -0.01 -33.28 -48.38
CA ILE A 956 1.16 -33.11 -49.25
C ILE A 956 2.45 -33.44 -48.48
N PHE A 957 2.57 -33.00 -47.21
CA PHE A 957 3.78 -33.23 -46.42
C PHE A 957 3.95 -34.70 -46.04
N ASN A 958 2.87 -35.39 -45.67
CA ASN A 958 2.89 -36.83 -45.35
C ASN A 958 3.09 -37.71 -46.59
N ASN A 959 2.68 -37.26 -47.77
CA ASN A 959 2.79 -38.02 -49.02
C ASN A 959 3.90 -37.50 -49.96
N LYS A 960 4.87 -36.73 -49.45
CA LYS A 960 6.00 -36.19 -50.26
C LYS A 960 6.72 -37.27 -51.07
N ALA A 961 6.95 -38.44 -50.47
CA ALA A 961 7.59 -39.56 -51.15
C ALA A 961 6.74 -40.07 -52.32
N MET A 962 5.41 -40.20 -52.13
CA MET A 962 4.47 -40.64 -53.16
C MET A 962 4.28 -39.62 -54.28
N LEU A 963 4.30 -38.31 -53.98
CA LEU A 963 4.20 -37.24 -54.98
C LEU A 963 5.48 -37.13 -55.83
N VAL A 964 6.66 -37.31 -55.23
CA VAL A 964 7.93 -37.39 -55.96
C VAL A 964 7.98 -38.66 -56.81
N PHE A 965 7.55 -39.81 -56.27
CA PHE A 965 7.49 -41.07 -57.03
C PHE A 965 6.49 -40.99 -58.19
N GLY A 966 5.32 -40.40 -57.97
CA GLY A 966 4.31 -40.14 -59.00
C GLY A 966 4.80 -39.16 -60.05
N GLY A 967 5.50 -38.10 -59.66
CA GLY A 967 6.15 -37.15 -60.58
C GLY A 967 7.23 -37.82 -61.43
N CYS A 968 8.07 -38.67 -60.83
CA CYS A 968 9.07 -39.45 -61.56
C CYS A 968 8.43 -40.48 -62.52
N LEU A 969 7.35 -41.14 -62.13
CA LEU A 969 6.57 -42.04 -62.99
C LEU A 969 5.91 -41.31 -64.16
N LEU A 970 5.39 -40.09 -63.93
CA LEU A 970 4.78 -39.28 -64.98
C LEU A 970 5.84 -38.77 -65.97
N ILE A 971 6.99 -38.31 -65.48
CA ILE A 971 8.11 -37.88 -66.32
C ILE A 971 8.65 -39.07 -67.14
N THR A 972 8.80 -40.24 -66.54
CA THR A 972 9.25 -41.44 -67.27
C THR A 972 8.22 -41.92 -68.29
N ALA A 973 6.91 -41.86 -67.97
CA ALA A 973 5.84 -42.17 -68.92
C ALA A 973 5.78 -41.17 -70.09
N VAL A 974 5.96 -39.86 -69.83
CA VAL A 974 6.02 -38.82 -70.86
C VAL A 974 7.27 -38.98 -71.72
N MET A 975 8.41 -39.31 -71.13
CA MET A 975 9.64 -39.60 -71.88
C MET A 975 9.49 -40.85 -72.74
N LEU A 976 8.90 -41.93 -72.22
CA LEU A 976 8.59 -43.14 -72.99
C LEU A 976 7.60 -42.87 -74.12
N ALA A 977 6.55 -42.10 -73.88
CA ALA A 977 5.59 -41.71 -74.90
C ALA A 977 6.23 -40.82 -75.99
N ALA A 978 7.09 -39.87 -75.59
CA ALA A 978 7.86 -39.05 -76.52
C ALA A 978 8.85 -39.90 -77.34
N LEU A 979 9.46 -40.92 -76.74
CA LEU A 979 10.36 -41.86 -77.41
C LEU A 979 9.61 -42.76 -78.38
N VAL A 980 8.42 -43.24 -78.03
CA VAL A 980 7.52 -44.00 -78.92
C VAL A 980 7.04 -43.11 -80.07
N ILE A 981 6.66 -41.86 -79.80
CA ILE A 981 6.28 -40.89 -80.84
C ILE A 981 7.49 -40.59 -81.74
N PHE A 982 8.69 -40.41 -81.18
CA PHE A 982 9.92 -40.21 -81.93
C PHE A 982 10.27 -41.42 -82.80
N VAL A 983 10.10 -42.64 -82.28
CA VAL A 983 10.28 -43.89 -83.04
C VAL A 983 9.23 -44.01 -84.16
N ILE A 984 7.97 -43.63 -83.92
CA ILE A 984 6.92 -43.61 -84.94
C ILE A 984 7.23 -42.56 -86.02
N ILE A 985 7.69 -41.37 -85.64
CA ILE A 985 8.05 -40.29 -86.57
C ILE A 985 9.30 -40.66 -87.39
N THR A 986 10.32 -41.26 -86.78
CA THR A 986 11.53 -41.72 -87.48
C THR A 986 11.25 -42.91 -88.40
N LYS A 987 10.38 -43.85 -88.01
CA LYS A 987 9.92 -44.94 -88.88
C LYS A 987 9.02 -44.44 -90.03
N ARG A 988 8.21 -43.39 -89.79
CA ARG A 988 7.36 -42.73 -90.80
C ARG A 988 8.17 -41.85 -91.77
N ASN A 989 9.28 -41.26 -91.30
CA ASN A 989 10.19 -40.46 -92.13
C ASN A 989 11.15 -41.32 -92.97
N GLN A 990 11.48 -42.55 -92.55
CA GLN A 990 12.19 -43.51 -93.41
C GLN A 990 11.31 -44.03 -94.57
N THR A 991 9.97 -44.01 -94.44
CA THR A 991 9.03 -44.39 -95.52
C THR A 991 8.64 -43.26 -96.48
N ARG A 992 9.10 -42.01 -96.27
CA ARG A 992 8.73 -40.84 -97.11
C ARG A 992 9.91 -40.16 -97.83
N GLY A 993 11.05 -40.84 -97.95
CA GLY A 993 12.22 -40.38 -98.70
C GLY A 993 12.29 -40.92 -100.14
N ARG A 994 11.33 -40.59 -101.01
CA ARG A 994 11.49 -40.74 -102.48
C ARG A 994 10.72 -39.63 -103.23
N GLY A 995 11.48 -38.78 -103.93
CA GLY A 995 11.01 -37.71 -104.83
C GLY A 995 10.80 -36.35 -104.15
N SER A 996 11.22 -35.19 -104.64
CA SER A 996 12.06 -34.73 -105.75
C SER A 996 12.04 -33.19 -105.71
N ARG A 997 13.21 -32.52 -105.75
CA ARG A 997 13.55 -31.24 -106.42
C ARG A 997 12.41 -30.23 -106.72
N ARG A 998 12.58 -28.92 -106.39
CA ARG A 998 13.25 -27.86 -107.21
C ARG A 998 13.01 -26.42 -106.68
N ASN A 999 14.10 -25.65 -106.62
CA ASN A 999 14.32 -24.25 -107.08
C ASN A 999 13.55 -23.01 -106.54
N ARG A 1000 14.39 -22.03 -106.10
CA ARG A 1000 14.67 -20.66 -106.66
C ARG A 1000 14.35 -19.42 -105.80
N ARG A 1001 15.44 -18.65 -105.53
CA ARG A 1001 15.68 -17.17 -105.74
C ARG A 1001 14.66 -16.17 -105.13
N SER A 1002 15.01 -15.22 -104.24
CA SER A 1002 15.93 -14.04 -104.32
C SER A 1002 15.20 -12.68 -104.48
N GLN A 1003 15.54 -11.70 -103.62
CA GLN A 1003 15.54 -10.20 -103.72
C GLN A 1003 14.73 -9.48 -102.61
N ARG A 1004 15.37 -8.67 -101.74
CA ARG A 1004 15.63 -7.18 -101.79
C ARG A 1004 14.32 -6.38 -101.90
N GLY A 1005 14.03 -5.32 -101.14
CA GLY A 1005 14.70 -4.49 -100.12
C GLY A 1005 13.82 -3.23 -99.91
N GLY A 1006 14.06 -2.41 -98.87
CA GLY A 1006 13.40 -1.11 -98.72
C GLY A 1006 13.53 -0.49 -97.32
N VAL A 1007 14.07 0.73 -97.26
CA VAL A 1007 14.45 1.52 -96.07
C VAL A 1007 13.65 2.83 -96.03
N SER A 1008 13.29 3.34 -94.84
CA SER A 1008 13.36 4.76 -94.39
C SER A 1008 12.72 4.85 -92.98
N VAL A 1009 13.42 5.17 -91.89
CA VAL A 1009 14.08 6.41 -91.39
C VAL A 1009 13.16 7.30 -90.53
N CYS A 1010 13.50 7.31 -89.24
CA CYS A 1010 13.46 8.36 -88.20
C CYS A 1010 12.19 9.19 -87.91
N SER A 1011 11.79 9.25 -86.63
CA SER A 1011 12.25 10.28 -85.65
C SER A 1011 11.43 10.21 -84.34
N CYS A 1012 12.10 10.17 -83.18
CA CYS A 1012 11.54 10.45 -81.85
C CYS A 1012 11.42 12.00 -81.62
N PRO A 1013 11.03 12.59 -80.46
CA PRO A 1013 10.71 12.05 -79.12
C PRO A 1013 9.55 12.86 -78.43
N PRO A 1014 9.52 13.13 -77.11
CA PRO A 1014 9.20 12.27 -75.97
C PRO A 1014 8.02 12.79 -75.09
N VAL A 1015 7.80 12.09 -73.96
CA VAL A 1015 7.32 12.59 -72.64
C VAL A 1015 5.86 12.31 -72.24
N VAL A 1016 5.74 11.27 -71.36
CA VAL A 1016 5.03 11.26 -70.05
C VAL A 1016 3.49 11.31 -70.12
N LYS A 1017 2.68 10.46 -69.46
CA LYS A 1017 2.74 9.81 -68.14
C LYS A 1017 1.68 8.70 -68.09
N CYS A 1018 2.01 7.53 -67.54
CA CYS A 1018 1.29 6.79 -66.49
C CYS A 1018 1.92 5.40 -66.34
#